data_AF-A0A388LDB9-F1
#
_entry.id   AF-A0A388LDB9-F1
#
_cell.length_a   1.000
_cell.length_b   1.000
_cell.length_c   1.000
_cell.angle_alpha   90.00
_cell.angle_beta   90.00
_cell.angle_gamma   90.00
#
_symmetry.space_group_name_H-M   'P 1'
#
loop_
_entity.id
_entity.type
_entity.pdbx_description
1 polymer ?
#
loop_
_entity_poly.entity_id
_entity_poly.type
_entity_poly.pdbx_seq_one_letter_code
_entity_poly.pdbx_strand_id
1 'polypeptide(L)'
;MAIQHWLYWIQLRHVDQSALQWLADGTTALARLLKQAVLASKRSRRLAAEAFIRRVLDLGDDPPTEEGEEEWWMQWAALQVEWEEWQLKDAEAWGLRSKAQWTLAAGRMTNTFFRRLRTRQPASAMMTLQPPFQQDGPVAEDTQHILHFAHQYYSYLLPEEQPWTPEEIAAEPAAAIWQKITTALTDSDSAELDGPIMEHEVCEALADLPAGKAPGPDGMPVEHLKSCLDVLLLHLLEGFNDIRLGAWPRNDHSSLRQRRFGPRFLSMVRCLLASTTSRLLINDYVSDPIAITRSVRQGCPLSPALYALYVEHLHDMLRADDELEGLKLPGGRQLKSSALADDTGAVTATTLVSVRALRTQVGTFEKFAGARMNWHKTVALVPDLNAAPLFEEMRVQPMTEAASYLGIKLPRALTDGSQMEQLMRKAATRLAFRRKTLDAGIFGRVLLANTAASAMLWYAAPVSTQDPVPQREYRTALSKFVWKNDPFAPHAIHQVAWRKLIQPKAGRGLGLIDPATQIQALQLRTVIWLLLEQDDAPWKLLTLQTMAEAARLHPTDMELALLQPAILTGLKRGALWSPFLKAWRDLAPLELEPPSSLDHILQQPLFGNPRIRDSNGERFPWAGARGAFGKAWLRAGVAIIADLWDLQTNEWQQESALLKQLDGQTHKQQRLHQIQQAIPKEWLAALRARQRFDGEWVVLSTDNSARLLFQITARVGESWLVVEAWENPPSDTALGPPLVCSPSRDGWVPRDLVRSVSVVTDRRGLARRAHHAFRQEKRPAQLALDPAMWQWRKQGLQCHDLPLHQVSTKVIYRSLTTPYRID
;
A
#
# COMPACT_ATOMS: atom_id res chain seq x y z
N MET A 1 31.37 22.23 -1.39
CA MET A 1 31.30 22.52 -2.85
C MET A 1 29.91 22.97 -3.27
N ALA A 2 28.86 22.13 -3.28
CA ALA A 2 27.53 22.54 -3.77
C ALA A 2 26.93 23.73 -3.01
N ILE A 3 26.94 23.71 -1.67
CA ILE A 3 26.46 24.84 -0.85
C ILE A 3 27.24 26.13 -1.15
N GLN A 4 28.58 26.05 -1.19
CA GLN A 4 29.45 27.19 -1.50
C GLN A 4 29.19 27.75 -2.90
N HIS A 5 28.96 26.88 -3.89
CA HIS A 5 28.57 27.28 -5.23
C HIS A 5 27.30 28.13 -5.19
N TRP A 6 26.25 27.66 -4.50
CA TRP A 6 24.98 28.39 -4.44
C TRP A 6 25.05 29.68 -3.64
N LEU A 7 25.80 29.71 -2.53
CA LEU A 7 26.04 30.95 -1.78
C LEU A 7 26.74 32.02 -2.64
N TYR A 8 27.68 31.62 -3.49
CA TYR A 8 28.30 32.53 -4.47
C TYR A 8 27.35 32.87 -5.62
N TRP A 9 26.63 31.88 -6.16
CA TRP A 9 25.71 32.05 -7.29
C TRP A 9 24.55 33.00 -7.00
N ILE A 10 24.09 33.06 -5.73
CA ILE A 10 23.07 34.02 -5.28
C ILE A 10 23.54 35.47 -5.45
N GLN A 11 24.82 35.74 -5.20
CA GLN A 11 25.39 37.08 -5.37
C GLN A 11 25.43 37.53 -6.83
N LEU A 12 25.31 36.60 -7.78
CA LEU A 12 25.34 36.83 -9.22
C LEU A 12 23.95 36.98 -9.84
N ARG A 13 22.87 36.88 -9.07
CA ARG A 13 21.51 36.99 -9.60
C ARG A 13 21.22 38.43 -10.02
N HIS A 14 20.83 38.62 -11.29
CA HIS A 14 20.34 39.91 -11.77
C HIS A 14 18.88 40.14 -11.36
N VAL A 15 18.50 41.40 -11.12
CA VAL A 15 17.15 41.79 -10.69
C VAL A 15 16.07 41.37 -11.69
N ASP A 16 16.38 41.41 -12.99
CA ASP A 16 15.45 41.06 -14.07
C ASP A 16 15.47 39.57 -14.45
N GLN A 17 16.31 38.75 -13.80
CA GLN A 17 16.44 37.33 -14.13
C GLN A 17 15.39 36.50 -13.37
N SER A 18 14.61 35.72 -14.12
CA SER A 18 13.63 34.79 -13.52
C SER A 18 14.34 33.78 -12.61
N ALA A 19 13.70 33.45 -11.49
CA ALA A 19 14.28 32.52 -10.51
C ALA A 19 14.59 31.15 -11.12
N LEU A 20 13.74 30.66 -12.03
CA LEU A 20 13.95 29.39 -12.71
C LEU A 20 15.11 29.40 -13.69
N GLN A 21 15.29 30.49 -14.44
CA GLN A 21 16.44 30.59 -15.34
C GLN A 21 17.73 30.69 -14.54
N TRP A 22 17.74 31.48 -13.47
CA TRP A 22 18.87 31.57 -12.55
C TRP A 22 19.21 30.20 -11.91
N LEU A 23 18.20 29.43 -11.50
CA LEU A 23 18.36 28.06 -10.99
C LEU A 23 18.90 27.10 -12.06
N ALA A 24 18.39 27.15 -13.28
CA ALA A 24 18.82 26.28 -14.37
C ALA A 24 20.29 26.54 -14.76
N ASP A 25 20.67 27.81 -14.88
CA ASP A 25 22.03 28.23 -15.19
C ASP A 25 22.99 27.84 -14.06
N GLY A 26 22.59 28.07 -12.81
CA GLY A 26 23.38 27.70 -11.62
C GLY A 26 23.58 26.21 -11.48
N THR A 27 22.54 25.43 -11.75
CA THR A 27 22.61 23.96 -11.74
C THR A 27 23.55 23.47 -12.84
N THR A 28 23.47 24.04 -14.04
CA THR A 28 24.34 23.70 -15.16
C THR A 28 25.81 24.04 -14.85
N ALA A 29 26.08 25.19 -14.25
CA ALA A 29 27.42 25.58 -13.82
C ALA A 29 27.96 24.62 -12.74
N LEU A 30 27.15 24.29 -11.74
CA LEU A 30 27.52 23.32 -10.70
C LEU A 30 27.81 21.94 -11.30
N ALA A 31 26.99 21.47 -12.23
CA ALA A 31 27.17 20.18 -12.91
C ALA A 31 28.53 20.13 -13.63
N ARG A 32 28.94 21.22 -14.30
CA ARG A 32 30.26 21.32 -14.94
C ARG A 32 31.40 21.27 -13.92
N LEU A 33 31.29 22.02 -12.81
CA LEU A 33 32.29 22.02 -11.73
C LEU A 33 32.44 20.62 -11.11
N LEU A 34 31.31 19.98 -10.80
CA LEU A 34 31.30 18.61 -10.27
C LEU A 34 31.93 17.65 -11.28
N LYS A 35 31.59 17.73 -12.57
CA LYS A 35 32.18 16.87 -13.60
C LYS A 35 33.71 17.04 -13.69
N GLN A 36 34.21 18.28 -13.60
CA GLN A 36 35.65 18.55 -13.57
C GLN A 36 36.32 17.99 -12.31
N ALA A 37 35.72 18.19 -11.12
CA ALA A 37 36.20 17.62 -9.88
C ALA A 37 36.24 16.09 -9.93
N VAL A 38 35.23 15.48 -10.55
CA VAL A 38 35.15 14.03 -10.75
C VAL A 38 36.29 13.52 -11.64
N LEU A 39 36.60 14.22 -12.74
CA LEU A 39 37.70 13.86 -13.64
C LEU A 39 39.07 14.03 -12.96
N ALA A 40 39.28 15.13 -12.24
CA ALA A 40 40.51 15.38 -11.48
C ALA A 40 40.74 14.29 -10.43
N SER A 41 39.69 13.92 -9.69
CA SER A 41 39.79 12.89 -8.66
C SER A 41 39.88 11.46 -9.25
N LYS A 42 39.30 11.17 -10.44
CA LYS A 42 39.61 9.92 -11.18
C LYS A 42 41.10 9.79 -11.49
N ARG A 43 41.74 10.88 -11.94
CA ARG A 43 43.19 10.90 -12.22
C ARG A 43 44.00 10.66 -10.93
N SER A 44 43.65 11.33 -9.84
CA SER A 44 44.31 11.13 -8.53
C SER A 44 44.20 9.69 -8.03
N ARG A 45 43.04 9.05 -8.20
CA ARG A 45 42.82 7.65 -7.79
C ARG A 45 43.63 6.66 -8.60
N ARG A 46 43.76 6.89 -9.90
CA ARG A 46 44.59 6.07 -10.77
C ARG A 46 46.05 6.12 -10.32
N LEU A 47 46.56 7.31 -10.01
CA LEU A 47 47.93 7.49 -9.51
C LEU A 47 48.15 6.80 -8.15
N ALA A 48 47.18 6.88 -7.23
CA ALA A 48 47.25 6.18 -5.95
C ALA A 48 47.22 4.65 -6.10
N ALA A 49 46.40 4.13 -7.02
CA ALA A 49 46.35 2.70 -7.33
C ALA A 49 47.65 2.21 -8.02
N GLU A 50 48.19 2.99 -8.95
CA GLU A 50 49.47 2.70 -9.60
C GLU A 50 50.64 2.72 -8.60
N ALA A 51 50.63 3.64 -7.63
CA ALA A 51 51.63 3.69 -6.56
C ALA A 51 51.54 2.46 -5.62
N PHE A 52 50.33 2.00 -5.29
CA PHE A 52 50.13 0.77 -4.52
C PHE A 52 50.62 -0.47 -5.28
N ILE A 53 50.24 -0.62 -6.55
CA ILE A 53 50.70 -1.73 -7.41
C ILE A 53 52.23 -1.76 -7.46
N ARG A 54 52.88 -0.60 -7.58
CA ARG A 54 54.34 -0.51 -7.58
C ARG A 54 54.95 -1.00 -6.28
N ARG A 55 54.40 -0.60 -5.12
CA ARG A 55 54.85 -1.08 -3.80
C ARG A 55 54.67 -2.58 -3.61
N VAL A 56 53.61 -3.17 -4.16
CA VAL A 56 53.38 -4.63 -4.14
C VAL A 56 54.39 -5.35 -5.04
N LEU A 57 54.67 -4.82 -6.24
CA LEU A 57 55.69 -5.37 -7.13
C LEU A 57 57.11 -5.26 -6.55
N ASP A 58 57.41 -4.17 -5.83
CA ASP A 58 58.70 -3.98 -5.16
C ASP A 58 58.88 -4.95 -3.96
N LEU A 59 57.79 -5.40 -3.33
CA LEU A 59 57.79 -6.39 -2.24
C LEU A 59 57.99 -7.84 -2.75
N GLY A 60 57.63 -8.11 -4.02
CA GLY A 60 57.74 -9.42 -4.65
C GLY A 60 56.62 -10.40 -4.25
N ASP A 61 56.54 -11.52 -4.98
CA ASP A 61 55.50 -12.55 -4.78
C ASP A 61 55.84 -13.55 -3.66
N ASP A 62 57.11 -13.61 -3.23
CA ASP A 62 57.62 -14.53 -2.20
C ASP A 62 58.69 -13.83 -1.32
N PRO A 63 58.87 -14.27 -0.05
CA PRO A 63 59.93 -13.76 0.82
C PRO A 63 61.33 -14.11 0.25
N PRO A 64 62.30 -13.18 0.30
CA PRO A 64 63.60 -13.38 -0.34
C PRO A 64 64.51 -14.40 0.37
N THR A 65 64.28 -14.69 1.66
CA THR A 65 65.04 -15.66 2.47
C THR A 65 64.18 -16.21 3.62
N GLU A 66 64.45 -17.44 4.10
CA GLU A 66 63.73 -18.06 5.24
C GLU A 66 63.84 -17.25 6.55
N GLU A 67 64.95 -16.52 6.77
CA GLU A 67 65.13 -15.66 7.95
C GLU A 67 64.32 -14.34 7.88
N GLY A 68 63.86 -13.94 6.70
CA GLY A 68 63.10 -12.70 6.47
C GLY A 68 61.59 -12.88 6.23
N GLU A 69 61.09 -14.11 6.38
CA GLU A 69 59.69 -14.45 6.08
C GLU A 69 58.69 -13.71 6.98
N GLU A 70 58.97 -13.59 8.28
CA GLU A 70 58.08 -12.86 9.20
C GLU A 70 58.01 -11.36 8.88
N GLU A 71 59.12 -10.75 8.51
CA GLU A 71 59.19 -9.33 8.15
C GLU A 71 58.46 -9.05 6.84
N TRP A 72 58.60 -9.96 5.86
CA TRP A 72 57.87 -9.91 4.60
C TRP A 72 56.35 -10.02 4.82
N TRP A 73 55.89 -10.98 5.64
CA TRP A 73 54.46 -11.12 5.97
C TRP A 73 53.91 -9.91 6.72
N MET A 74 54.69 -9.30 7.61
CA MET A 74 54.31 -8.06 8.29
C MET A 74 54.14 -6.90 7.31
N GLN A 75 55.07 -6.74 6.37
CA GLN A 75 55.00 -5.69 5.34
C GLN A 75 53.84 -5.92 4.36
N TRP A 76 53.60 -7.18 3.97
CA TRP A 76 52.48 -7.57 3.11
C TRP A 76 51.13 -7.31 3.79
N ALA A 77 50.97 -7.70 5.05
CA ALA A 77 49.76 -7.46 5.83
C ALA A 77 49.51 -5.95 6.05
N ALA A 78 50.56 -5.17 6.31
CA ALA A 78 50.44 -3.71 6.45
C ALA A 78 50.00 -3.04 5.15
N LEU A 79 50.57 -3.44 4.00
CA LEU A 79 50.16 -2.97 2.66
C LEU A 79 48.71 -3.34 2.35
N GLN A 80 48.28 -4.55 2.71
CA GLN A 80 46.90 -5.00 2.51
C GLN A 80 45.92 -4.14 3.32
N VAL A 81 46.21 -3.89 4.61
CA VAL A 81 45.37 -3.05 5.47
C VAL A 81 45.32 -1.60 4.95
N GLU A 82 46.46 -1.03 4.55
CA GLU A 82 46.52 0.33 3.99
C GLU A 82 45.66 0.46 2.73
N TRP A 83 45.69 -0.55 1.86
CA TRP A 83 44.87 -0.59 0.65
C TRP A 83 43.37 -0.72 0.95
N GLU A 84 43.01 -1.59 1.89
CA GLU A 84 41.61 -1.77 2.32
C GLU A 84 41.05 -0.50 2.95
N GLU A 85 41.82 0.19 3.80
CA GLU A 85 41.44 1.48 4.38
C GLU A 85 41.31 2.58 3.33
N TRP A 86 42.24 2.65 2.37
CA TRP A 86 42.17 3.62 1.28
C TRP A 86 40.93 3.38 0.41
N GLN A 87 40.64 2.12 0.07
CA GLN A 87 39.45 1.76 -0.69
C GLN A 87 38.15 2.10 0.03
N LEU A 88 38.13 1.95 1.37
CA LEU A 88 36.99 2.33 2.21
C LEU A 88 36.80 3.85 2.19
N LYS A 89 37.85 4.63 2.48
CA LYS A 89 37.82 6.10 2.48
C LYS A 89 37.45 6.67 1.11
N ASP A 90 38.00 6.11 0.02
CA ASP A 90 37.65 6.50 -1.35
C ASP A 90 36.19 6.18 -1.67
N ALA A 91 35.69 5.02 -1.24
CA ALA A 91 34.30 4.66 -1.46
C ALA A 91 33.30 5.55 -0.69
N GLU A 92 33.64 5.94 0.54
CA GLU A 92 32.84 6.84 1.37
C GLU A 92 32.78 8.25 0.78
N ALA A 93 33.94 8.80 0.39
CA ALA A 93 34.06 10.15 -0.18
C ALA A 93 33.25 10.34 -1.47
N TRP A 94 33.03 9.26 -2.23
CA TRP A 94 32.37 9.30 -3.52
C TRP A 94 30.87 8.96 -3.49
N GLY A 95 30.28 8.82 -2.30
CA GLY A 95 28.90 8.38 -2.18
C GLY A 95 28.68 6.98 -2.78
N LEU A 96 29.77 6.25 -3.07
CA LEU A 96 29.76 4.84 -3.41
C LEU A 96 29.53 4.07 -2.11
N ARG A 97 28.40 4.33 -1.44
CA ARG A 97 27.92 3.58 -0.27
C ARG A 97 28.00 2.08 -0.54
N SER A 98 27.82 1.64 -1.78
CA SER A 98 28.05 0.25 -2.20
C SER A 98 29.48 -0.25 -1.96
N LYS A 99 30.54 0.51 -2.28
CA LYS A 99 31.95 0.11 -2.15
C LYS A 99 32.47 0.27 -0.70
N ALA A 100 31.93 1.24 0.06
CA ALA A 100 32.26 1.43 1.48
C ALA A 100 31.51 0.45 2.40
N GLN A 101 30.22 0.21 2.11
CA GLN A 101 29.46 -0.91 2.66
C GLN A 101 29.92 -2.25 2.07
N TRP A 102 30.80 -2.30 1.08
CA TRP A 102 31.36 -3.57 0.60
C TRP A 102 32.37 -4.09 1.61
N THR A 103 33.29 -3.23 2.05
CA THR A 103 34.32 -3.52 3.06
C THR A 103 33.71 -3.69 4.46
N LEU A 104 32.75 -2.84 4.85
CA LEU A 104 32.01 -2.99 6.13
C LEU A 104 30.90 -4.06 6.08
N ALA A 105 30.40 -4.42 4.89
CA ALA A 105 29.24 -5.30 4.73
C ALA A 105 29.44 -6.40 3.68
N ALA A 106 30.55 -7.12 3.78
CA ALA A 106 30.60 -8.55 3.48
C ALA A 106 29.48 -9.36 4.20
N GLY A 107 28.71 -8.74 5.11
CA GLY A 107 27.59 -9.36 5.84
C GLY A 107 26.14 -8.95 5.51
N ARG A 108 25.81 -7.98 4.63
CA ARG A 108 24.40 -7.46 4.54
C ARG A 108 23.72 -7.28 3.16
N MET A 109 24.31 -7.74 2.06
CA MET A 109 23.71 -7.98 0.71
C MET A 109 22.40 -7.22 0.35
N THR A 110 22.52 -5.99 -0.15
CA THR A 110 21.42 -5.10 -0.57
C THR A 110 21.04 -5.22 -2.06
N ASN A 111 20.01 -4.50 -2.53
CA ASN A 111 19.50 -4.54 -3.92
C ASN A 111 20.56 -4.16 -4.99
N THR A 112 21.51 -3.29 -4.63
CA THR A 112 22.66 -2.92 -5.50
C THR A 112 23.68 -4.05 -5.65
N PHE A 113 23.86 -4.89 -4.62
CA PHE A 113 24.69 -6.11 -4.68
C PHE A 113 24.11 -7.10 -5.70
N PHE A 114 22.79 -7.32 -5.71
CA PHE A 114 22.15 -8.16 -6.72
C PHE A 114 22.21 -7.58 -8.14
N ARG A 115 22.25 -6.25 -8.27
CA ARG A 115 22.37 -5.57 -9.57
C ARG A 115 23.80 -5.67 -10.14
N ARG A 116 24.85 -5.58 -9.31
CA ARG A 116 26.24 -5.84 -9.75
C ARG A 116 26.55 -7.33 -9.93
N LEU A 117 25.95 -8.26 -9.19
CA LEU A 117 26.06 -9.69 -9.50
C LEU A 117 25.44 -10.10 -10.84
N ARG A 118 24.53 -9.28 -11.39
CA ARG A 118 24.02 -9.48 -12.75
C ARG A 118 25.05 -9.17 -13.84
N THR A 119 26.23 -8.60 -13.53
CA THR A 119 27.26 -8.24 -14.55
C THR A 119 28.00 -9.43 -15.15
N ARG A 120 27.42 -10.63 -15.14
CA ARG A 120 27.83 -11.77 -15.97
C ARG A 120 26.69 -12.35 -16.81
N GLN A 121 25.56 -11.63 -16.94
CA GLN A 121 24.69 -11.85 -18.08
C GLN A 121 24.97 -10.74 -19.08
N PRO A 122 25.34 -11.05 -20.34
CA PRO A 122 25.26 -10.04 -21.38
C PRO A 122 23.85 -9.46 -21.35
N ALA A 123 23.72 -8.13 -21.47
CA ALA A 123 22.41 -7.55 -21.68
C ALA A 123 21.77 -8.29 -22.86
N SER A 124 20.52 -8.75 -22.71
CA SER A 124 19.82 -9.37 -23.82
C SER A 124 19.67 -8.32 -24.91
N ALA A 125 20.57 -8.34 -25.89
CA ALA A 125 20.51 -7.47 -27.03
C ALA A 125 19.24 -7.82 -27.82
N MET A 126 18.52 -6.79 -28.27
CA MET A 126 17.45 -7.00 -29.22
C MET A 126 18.12 -7.43 -30.53
N MET A 127 17.89 -8.69 -30.91
CA MET A 127 18.54 -9.30 -32.07
C MET A 127 17.76 -9.03 -33.36
N THR A 128 16.43 -9.00 -33.27
CA THR A 128 15.57 -8.76 -34.43
C THR A 128 14.33 -7.95 -34.05
N LEU A 129 13.80 -7.20 -35.02
CA LEU A 129 12.53 -6.47 -34.88
C LEU A 129 11.78 -6.46 -36.22
N GLN A 130 10.50 -6.80 -36.20
CA GLN A 130 9.63 -6.69 -37.39
C GLN A 130 9.27 -5.23 -37.68
N PRO A 131 9.01 -4.87 -38.95
CA PRO A 131 8.57 -3.53 -39.29
C PRO A 131 7.22 -3.19 -38.64
N PRO A 132 7.04 -1.99 -38.09
CA PRO A 132 5.88 -1.67 -37.25
C PRO A 132 4.54 -1.57 -38.00
N PHE A 133 4.56 -1.29 -39.31
CA PHE A 133 3.35 -1.03 -40.10
C PHE A 133 3.13 -2.03 -41.25
N GLN A 134 4.00 -3.03 -41.39
CA GLN A 134 3.92 -4.06 -42.42
C GLN A 134 4.37 -5.41 -41.84
N GLN A 135 3.44 -6.33 -41.58
CA GLN A 135 3.77 -7.62 -40.97
C GLN A 135 4.60 -8.55 -41.88
N ASP A 136 4.53 -8.35 -43.19
CA ASP A 136 5.28 -9.13 -44.21
C ASP A 136 6.57 -8.44 -44.70
N GLY A 137 6.97 -7.32 -44.08
CA GLY A 137 8.18 -6.59 -44.47
C GLY A 137 9.49 -7.25 -43.98
N PRO A 138 10.65 -6.83 -44.52
CA PRO A 138 11.94 -7.37 -44.11
C PRO A 138 12.22 -7.09 -42.62
N VAL A 139 12.62 -8.13 -41.89
CA VAL A 139 12.95 -8.05 -40.47
C VAL A 139 14.26 -7.31 -40.29
N ALA A 140 14.32 -6.37 -39.33
CA ALA A 140 15.58 -5.74 -38.96
C ALA A 140 16.41 -6.71 -38.12
N GLU A 141 17.65 -6.98 -38.53
CA GLU A 141 18.58 -7.90 -37.84
C GLU A 141 19.80 -7.19 -37.23
N ASP A 142 19.98 -5.90 -37.52
CA ASP A 142 21.01 -5.06 -36.94
C ASP A 142 20.43 -3.93 -36.08
N THR A 143 21.27 -3.42 -35.18
CA THR A 143 20.84 -2.43 -34.17
C THR A 143 20.35 -1.13 -34.80
N GLN A 144 20.88 -0.71 -35.94
CA GLN A 144 20.50 0.56 -36.56
C GLN A 144 19.10 0.47 -37.17
N HIS A 145 18.79 -0.60 -37.91
CA HIS A 145 17.46 -0.82 -38.44
C HIS A 145 16.43 -1.12 -37.34
N ILE A 146 16.82 -1.84 -36.28
CA ILE A 146 15.98 -2.05 -35.10
C ILE A 146 15.63 -0.70 -34.45
N LEU A 147 16.63 0.16 -34.22
CA LEU A 147 16.41 1.49 -33.65
C LEU A 147 15.54 2.36 -34.57
N HIS A 148 15.72 2.26 -35.89
CA HIS A 148 14.89 2.96 -36.87
C HIS A 148 13.42 2.51 -36.82
N PHE A 149 13.15 1.20 -36.85
CA PHE A 149 11.79 0.67 -36.75
C PHE A 149 11.12 1.04 -35.43
N ALA A 150 11.86 0.96 -34.31
CA ALA A 150 11.36 1.39 -33.02
C ALA A 150 11.05 2.90 -33.01
N HIS A 151 11.96 3.73 -33.56
CA HIS A 151 11.77 5.17 -33.65
C HIS A 151 10.54 5.53 -34.51
N GLN A 152 10.36 4.89 -35.67
CA GLN A 152 9.18 5.07 -36.53
C GLN A 152 7.89 4.75 -35.78
N TYR A 153 7.85 3.61 -35.08
CA TYR A 153 6.68 3.21 -34.30
C TYR A 153 6.32 4.23 -33.22
N TYR A 154 7.30 4.63 -32.39
CA TYR A 154 7.05 5.59 -31.31
C TYR A 154 6.80 7.01 -31.81
N SER A 155 7.36 7.40 -32.96
CA SER A 155 7.08 8.70 -33.61
C SER A 155 5.68 8.77 -34.22
N TYR A 156 5.04 7.63 -34.47
CA TYR A 156 3.62 7.58 -34.82
C TYR A 156 2.73 7.55 -33.57
N LEU A 157 3.13 6.80 -32.54
CA LEU A 157 2.31 6.55 -31.34
C LEU A 157 2.21 7.74 -30.37
N LEU A 158 3.31 8.49 -30.20
CA LEU A 158 3.44 9.53 -29.17
C LEU A 158 2.97 10.93 -29.60
N PRO A 159 2.89 11.25 -30.90
CA PRO A 159 2.19 12.45 -31.38
C PRO A 159 0.67 12.30 -31.49
N GLU A 160 -0.04 13.43 -31.51
CA GLU A 160 -1.50 13.49 -31.72
C GLU A 160 -1.83 13.29 -33.20
N GLU A 161 -2.82 12.44 -33.52
CA GLU A 161 -3.15 12.10 -34.91
C GLU A 161 -3.95 13.21 -35.63
N GLN A 162 -4.78 13.99 -34.92
CA GLN A 162 -5.44 15.21 -35.40
C GLN A 162 -5.81 16.15 -34.23
N PRO A 163 -5.47 17.45 -34.28
CA PRO A 163 -5.89 18.40 -33.25
C PRO A 163 -7.37 18.74 -33.41
N TRP A 164 -8.17 18.51 -32.38
CA TRP A 164 -9.56 18.95 -32.33
C TRP A 164 -9.62 20.47 -32.15
N THR A 165 -10.53 21.14 -32.84
CA THR A 165 -10.77 22.57 -32.60
C THR A 165 -11.45 22.77 -31.24
N PRO A 166 -11.22 23.90 -30.54
CA PRO A 166 -11.90 24.19 -29.27
C PRO A 166 -13.43 24.11 -29.34
N GLU A 167 -14.00 24.41 -30.52
CA GLU A 167 -15.43 24.35 -30.81
C GLU A 167 -15.94 22.89 -30.89
N GLU A 168 -15.19 21.99 -31.53
CA GLU A 168 -15.50 20.55 -31.56
C GLU A 168 -15.39 19.91 -30.18
N ILE A 169 -14.39 20.29 -29.37
CA ILE A 169 -14.20 19.83 -27.98
C ILE A 169 -15.34 20.33 -27.07
N ALA A 170 -15.87 21.52 -27.34
CA ALA A 170 -16.96 22.11 -26.56
C ALA A 170 -18.34 21.53 -26.94
N ALA A 171 -18.56 21.18 -28.22
CA ALA A 171 -19.87 20.80 -28.75
C ALA A 171 -20.14 19.28 -28.76
N GLU A 172 -19.19 18.44 -29.20
CA GLU A 172 -19.43 17.00 -29.39
C GLU A 172 -19.40 16.13 -28.11
N PRO A 173 -18.45 16.30 -27.18
CA PRO A 173 -18.33 15.42 -26.01
C PRO A 173 -19.29 15.77 -24.86
N ALA A 174 -19.98 16.92 -24.94
CA ALA A 174 -20.74 17.46 -23.81
C ALA A 174 -21.89 16.58 -23.33
N ALA A 175 -22.72 16.09 -24.25
CA ALA A 175 -23.81 15.17 -23.91
C ALA A 175 -23.33 13.72 -23.69
N ALA A 176 -22.30 13.31 -24.44
CA ALA A 176 -21.88 11.90 -24.45
C ALA A 176 -20.94 11.52 -23.30
N ILE A 177 -20.11 12.46 -22.83
CA ILE A 177 -19.08 12.25 -21.79
C ILE A 177 -19.28 13.20 -20.62
N TRP A 178 -19.33 14.52 -20.84
CA TRP A 178 -19.27 15.50 -19.74
C TRP A 178 -20.49 15.42 -18.81
N GLN A 179 -21.69 15.16 -19.33
CA GLN A 179 -22.89 14.91 -18.49
C GLN A 179 -22.79 13.65 -17.61
N LYS A 180 -21.92 12.69 -17.95
CA LYS A 180 -21.73 11.44 -17.21
C LYS A 180 -20.61 11.54 -16.17
N ILE A 181 -19.83 12.62 -16.17
CA ILE A 181 -18.81 12.86 -15.14
C ILE A 181 -19.52 13.19 -13.84
N THR A 182 -19.44 12.28 -12.88
CA THR A 182 -20.05 12.45 -11.56
C THR A 182 -19.06 12.89 -10.49
N THR A 183 -17.76 12.77 -10.77
CA THR A 183 -16.68 13.00 -9.81
C THR A 183 -15.94 14.30 -10.12
N ALA A 184 -15.95 15.23 -9.18
CA ALA A 184 -15.28 16.52 -9.28
C ALA A 184 -14.74 16.96 -7.92
N LEU A 185 -13.72 17.84 -7.94
CA LEU A 185 -13.18 18.44 -6.73
C LEU A 185 -14.24 19.30 -6.03
N THR A 186 -14.19 19.36 -4.70
CA THR A 186 -14.96 20.36 -3.96
C THR A 186 -14.41 21.76 -4.22
N ASP A 187 -15.21 22.80 -3.98
CA ASP A 187 -14.75 24.18 -4.17
C ASP A 187 -13.58 24.51 -3.22
N SER A 188 -13.53 23.87 -2.05
CA SER A 188 -12.42 23.97 -1.09
C SER A 188 -11.14 23.37 -1.68
N ASP A 189 -11.18 22.13 -2.17
CA ASP A 189 -9.98 21.43 -2.68
C ASP A 189 -9.48 22.08 -3.98
N SER A 190 -10.42 22.55 -4.82
CA SER A 190 -10.11 23.31 -6.01
C SER A 190 -9.35 24.60 -5.66
N ALA A 191 -9.84 25.36 -4.67
CA ALA A 191 -9.21 26.60 -4.23
C ALA A 191 -7.83 26.35 -3.58
N GLU A 192 -7.68 25.25 -2.84
CA GLU A 192 -6.41 24.85 -2.23
C GLU A 192 -5.36 24.50 -3.30
N LEU A 193 -5.70 23.66 -4.27
CA LEU A 193 -4.82 23.33 -5.40
C LEU A 193 -4.49 24.56 -6.27
N ASP A 194 -5.41 25.51 -6.35
CA ASP A 194 -5.21 26.80 -7.04
C ASP A 194 -4.64 27.89 -6.11
N GLY A 195 -4.21 27.54 -4.90
CA GLY A 195 -3.53 28.35 -3.88
C GLY A 195 -1.99 28.35 -4.02
N PRO A 196 -1.27 29.38 -3.56
CA PRO A 196 0.17 29.51 -3.78
C PRO A 196 0.93 28.34 -3.15
N ILE A 197 2.02 27.91 -3.78
CA ILE A 197 2.88 26.86 -3.24
C ILE A 197 3.61 27.40 -2.01
N MET A 198 3.50 26.65 -0.92
CA MET A 198 3.99 27.00 0.40
C MET A 198 5.33 26.32 0.69
N GLU A 199 6.09 26.88 1.63
CA GLU A 199 7.41 26.39 2.03
C GLU A 199 7.39 24.91 2.46
N HIS A 200 6.42 24.55 3.30
CA HIS A 200 6.30 23.18 3.81
C HIS A 200 6.06 22.15 2.70
N GLU A 201 5.29 22.49 1.65
CA GLU A 201 5.05 21.60 0.51
C GLU A 201 6.33 21.29 -0.25
N VAL A 202 7.21 22.29 -0.44
CA VAL A 202 8.52 22.09 -1.09
C VAL A 202 9.42 21.23 -0.22
N CYS A 203 9.46 21.47 1.09
CA CYS A 203 10.23 20.68 2.03
C CYS A 203 9.79 19.22 2.06
N GLU A 204 8.48 18.97 2.13
CA GLU A 204 7.89 17.63 2.14
C GLU A 204 8.11 16.91 0.81
N ALA A 205 7.82 17.56 -0.32
CA ALA A 205 8.03 16.98 -1.65
C ALA A 205 9.50 16.60 -1.85
N LEU A 206 10.44 17.46 -1.44
CA LEU A 206 11.86 17.16 -1.54
C LEU A 206 12.27 16.05 -0.57
N ALA A 207 11.77 16.02 0.66
CA ALA A 207 12.03 14.95 1.62
C ALA A 207 11.62 13.58 1.06
N ASP A 208 10.45 13.51 0.41
CA ASP A 208 9.88 12.30 -0.18
C ASP A 208 10.63 11.80 -1.42
N LEU A 209 11.37 12.66 -2.12
CA LEU A 209 12.14 12.22 -3.28
C LEU A 209 13.22 11.19 -2.89
N PRO A 210 13.23 9.98 -3.47
CA PRO A 210 14.16 8.94 -3.08
C PRO A 210 15.60 9.27 -3.50
N ALA A 211 16.54 9.21 -2.55
CA ALA A 211 17.97 9.32 -2.81
C ALA A 211 18.50 8.11 -3.63
N GLY A 212 19.57 8.32 -4.39
CA GLY A 212 20.26 7.28 -5.16
C GLY A 212 19.55 6.86 -6.44
N LYS A 213 18.61 7.68 -6.94
CA LYS A 213 18.00 7.50 -8.26
C LYS A 213 18.91 8.05 -9.36
N ALA A 214 18.65 7.61 -10.59
CA ALA A 214 19.35 8.14 -11.75
C ALA A 214 19.01 9.63 -11.91
N PRO A 215 20.00 10.48 -12.24
CA PRO A 215 19.75 11.90 -12.47
C PRO A 215 18.88 12.13 -13.72
N GLY A 216 18.26 13.29 -13.78
CA GLY A 216 17.53 13.75 -14.96
C GLY A 216 18.46 14.18 -16.11
N PRO A 217 17.91 14.82 -17.15
CA PRO A 217 18.69 15.33 -18.28
C PRO A 217 19.78 16.34 -17.91
N ASP A 218 19.64 17.02 -16.77
CA ASP A 218 20.63 17.93 -16.19
C ASP A 218 21.87 17.21 -15.61
N GLY A 219 21.80 15.89 -15.45
CA GLY A 219 22.87 15.08 -14.89
C GLY A 219 23.07 15.24 -13.38
N MET A 220 22.15 15.93 -12.69
CA MET A 220 22.29 16.24 -11.27
C MET A 220 21.46 15.29 -10.38
N PRO A 221 22.05 14.74 -9.31
CA PRO A 221 21.32 13.88 -8.37
C PRO A 221 20.48 14.71 -7.39
N VAL A 222 19.36 14.16 -6.92
CA VAL A 222 18.44 14.87 -6.01
C VAL A 222 19.08 15.27 -4.67
N GLU A 223 20.12 14.55 -4.26
CA GLU A 223 20.92 14.85 -3.06
C GLU A 223 21.52 16.26 -3.09
N HIS A 224 21.80 16.78 -4.28
CA HIS A 224 22.21 18.17 -4.42
C HIS A 224 21.11 19.11 -3.89
N LEU A 225 19.87 18.96 -4.37
CA LEU A 225 18.74 19.78 -3.92
C LEU A 225 18.51 19.61 -2.42
N LYS A 226 18.52 18.36 -1.92
CA LYS A 226 18.36 18.06 -0.48
C LYS A 226 19.39 18.74 0.41
N SER A 227 20.65 18.75 -0.02
CA SER A 227 21.75 19.35 0.76
C SER A 227 21.82 20.87 0.67
N CYS A 228 21.16 21.47 -0.31
CA CYS A 228 21.18 22.91 -0.56
C CYS A 228 19.80 23.54 -0.35
N LEU A 229 18.83 22.81 0.23
CA LEU A 229 17.45 23.26 0.37
C LEU A 229 17.38 24.62 1.07
N ASP A 230 18.03 24.78 2.21
CA ASP A 230 18.02 26.04 2.98
C ASP A 230 18.46 27.26 2.15
N VAL A 231 19.35 27.06 1.17
CA VAL A 231 19.87 28.10 0.30
C VAL A 231 18.97 28.31 -0.93
N LEU A 232 18.30 27.26 -1.41
CA LEU A 232 17.51 27.26 -2.64
C LEU A 232 16.02 27.49 -2.42
N LEU A 233 15.51 27.30 -1.20
CA LEU A 233 14.08 27.23 -0.87
C LEU A 233 13.32 28.47 -1.33
N LEU A 234 13.82 29.66 -1.03
CA LEU A 234 13.22 30.93 -1.44
C LEU A 234 13.10 31.03 -2.98
N HIS A 235 14.15 30.65 -3.69
CA HIS A 235 14.21 30.73 -5.16
C HIS A 235 13.38 29.64 -5.85
N LEU A 236 13.27 28.46 -5.22
CA LEU A 236 12.37 27.40 -5.67
C LEU A 236 10.91 27.83 -5.51
N LEU A 237 10.55 28.42 -4.36
CA LEU A 237 9.21 28.96 -4.11
C LEU A 237 8.83 30.06 -5.10
N GLU A 238 9.75 31.01 -5.32
CA GLU A 238 9.58 32.07 -6.32
C GLU A 238 9.37 31.47 -7.71
N GLY A 239 10.26 30.58 -8.16
CA GLY A 239 10.18 29.97 -9.49
C GLY A 239 8.92 29.13 -9.72
N PHE A 240 8.49 28.35 -8.73
CA PHE A 240 7.26 27.55 -8.85
C PHE A 240 6.00 28.41 -8.87
N ASN A 241 5.95 29.47 -8.04
CA ASN A 241 4.81 30.39 -8.02
C ASN A 241 4.78 31.31 -9.26
N ASP A 242 5.92 31.60 -9.89
CA ASP A 242 5.97 32.33 -11.16
C ASP A 242 5.35 31.53 -12.32
N ILE A 243 5.68 30.23 -12.47
CA ILE A 243 5.08 29.35 -13.50
C ILE A 243 3.55 29.36 -13.37
N ARG A 244 3.08 29.29 -12.13
CA ARG A 244 1.67 29.27 -11.75
C ARG A 244 0.92 30.54 -12.15
N LEU A 245 1.58 31.70 -12.16
CA LEU A 245 1.00 32.99 -12.55
C LEU A 245 1.05 33.24 -14.07
N GLY A 246 1.80 32.44 -14.83
CA GLY A 246 1.88 32.53 -16.29
C GLY A 246 0.50 32.42 -16.94
N ALA A 247 0.13 33.44 -17.72
CA ALA A 247 -1.15 33.50 -18.42
C ALA A 247 -1.17 32.55 -19.63
N TRP A 248 -1.99 31.50 -19.54
CA TRP A 248 -2.37 30.64 -20.67
C TRP A 248 -3.82 30.93 -21.07
N PRO A 249 -4.25 30.72 -22.33
CA PRO A 249 -5.62 31.00 -22.77
C PRO A 249 -6.70 30.43 -21.82
N ARG A 250 -7.65 31.29 -21.43
CA ARG A 250 -8.78 30.96 -20.54
C ARG A 250 -9.79 29.97 -21.13
N ASN A 251 -9.67 29.64 -22.42
CA ASN A 251 -10.62 28.81 -23.16
C ASN A 251 -10.18 27.34 -23.21
N ASP A 252 -9.72 26.81 -22.07
CA ASP A 252 -9.40 25.39 -21.95
C ASP A 252 -10.67 24.56 -21.72
N HIS A 253 -10.96 23.61 -22.61
CA HIS A 253 -12.06 22.63 -22.47
C HIS A 253 -11.57 21.26 -21.97
N SER A 254 -10.41 21.21 -21.30
CA SER A 254 -9.83 19.96 -20.79
C SER A 254 -10.76 19.22 -19.81
N SER A 255 -10.61 17.90 -19.78
CA SER A 255 -11.32 17.01 -18.86
C SER A 255 -11.06 17.33 -17.39
N LEU A 256 -9.87 17.83 -17.05
CA LEU A 256 -9.54 18.31 -15.71
C LEU A 256 -10.37 19.54 -15.31
N ARG A 257 -10.67 20.46 -16.24
CA ARG A 257 -11.54 21.60 -15.93
C ARG A 257 -12.97 21.16 -15.62
N GLN A 258 -13.48 20.13 -16.31
CA GLN A 258 -14.80 19.55 -16.00
C GLN A 258 -14.86 18.94 -14.59
N ARG A 259 -13.72 18.46 -14.09
CA ARG A 259 -13.53 17.98 -12.72
C ARG A 259 -13.24 19.10 -11.70
N ARG A 260 -13.45 20.37 -12.08
CA ARG A 260 -13.26 21.58 -11.26
C ARG A 260 -11.81 21.86 -10.84
N PHE A 261 -10.82 21.43 -11.60
CA PHE A 261 -9.44 21.89 -11.36
C PHE A 261 -9.29 23.38 -11.72
N GLY A 262 -8.61 24.12 -10.85
CA GLY A 262 -8.39 25.55 -11.01
C GLY A 262 -7.43 25.91 -12.16
N PRO A 263 -7.55 27.12 -12.74
CA PRO A 263 -6.78 27.51 -13.91
C PRO A 263 -5.27 27.59 -13.68
N ARG A 264 -4.82 27.91 -12.46
CA ARG A 264 -3.38 28.02 -12.16
C ARG A 264 -2.75 26.63 -12.07
N PHE A 265 -3.42 25.68 -11.43
CA PHE A 265 -2.99 24.28 -11.43
C PHE A 265 -2.90 23.71 -12.85
N LEU A 266 -3.92 23.95 -13.69
CA LEU A 266 -3.91 23.51 -15.09
C LEU A 266 -2.74 24.12 -15.89
N SER A 267 -2.41 25.40 -15.65
CA SER A 267 -1.25 26.06 -16.26
C SER A 267 0.06 25.36 -15.88
N MET A 268 0.23 25.00 -14.60
CA MET A 268 1.41 24.28 -14.14
C MET A 268 1.54 22.90 -14.77
N VAL A 269 0.46 22.11 -14.81
CA VAL A 269 0.46 20.78 -15.44
C VAL A 269 0.86 20.88 -16.91
N ARG A 270 0.33 21.87 -17.62
CA ARG A 270 0.71 22.15 -19.01
C ARG A 270 2.17 22.51 -19.15
N CYS A 271 2.70 23.40 -18.31
CA CYS A 271 4.11 23.76 -18.35
C CYS A 271 5.01 22.54 -18.17
N LEU A 272 4.64 21.61 -17.27
CA LEU A 272 5.36 20.36 -17.05
C LEU A 272 5.28 19.40 -18.26
N LEU A 273 4.18 19.46 -19.03
CA LEU A 273 3.88 18.57 -20.15
C LEU A 273 4.10 19.19 -21.55
N ALA A 274 4.44 20.46 -21.69
CA ALA A 274 4.51 21.13 -23.00
C ALA A 274 5.80 20.81 -23.78
N SER A 275 6.92 20.60 -23.09
CA SER A 275 8.24 20.42 -23.74
C SER A 275 8.82 19.02 -23.49
N THR A 276 7.96 18.01 -23.43
CA THR A 276 8.39 16.64 -23.11
C THR A 276 8.86 15.92 -24.37
N THR A 277 10.03 15.31 -24.28
CA THR A 277 10.59 14.49 -25.36
C THR A 277 11.08 13.15 -24.80
N SER A 278 10.96 12.08 -25.57
CA SER A 278 11.55 10.77 -25.28
C SER A 278 12.74 10.50 -26.20
N ARG A 279 13.64 9.61 -25.78
CA ARG A 279 14.65 8.99 -26.64
C ARG A 279 14.68 7.50 -26.35
N LEU A 280 14.87 6.68 -27.38
CA LEU A 280 14.96 5.23 -27.25
C LEU A 280 16.42 4.84 -27.03
N LEU A 281 16.70 3.94 -26.08
CA LEU A 281 18.00 3.32 -25.87
C LEU A 281 17.91 1.84 -26.21
N ILE A 282 18.48 1.42 -27.35
CA ILE A 282 18.47 0.02 -27.81
C ILE A 282 19.90 -0.41 -28.11
N ASN A 283 20.35 -1.51 -27.50
CA ASN A 283 21.69 -2.06 -27.65
C ASN A 283 22.81 -1.00 -27.49
N ASP A 284 22.64 -0.08 -26.53
CA ASP A 284 23.52 1.07 -26.25
C ASP A 284 23.53 2.22 -27.27
N TYR A 285 22.64 2.19 -28.28
CA TYR A 285 22.41 3.30 -29.20
C TYR A 285 21.19 4.12 -28.80
N VAL A 286 21.30 5.45 -28.92
CA VAL A 286 20.26 6.41 -28.56
C VAL A 286 19.64 7.01 -29.81
N SER A 287 18.30 7.03 -29.90
CA SER A 287 17.58 7.66 -31.01
C SER A 287 17.59 9.19 -30.95
N ASP A 288 17.15 9.81 -32.04
CA ASP A 288 16.74 11.21 -32.02
C ASP A 288 15.56 11.45 -31.04
N PRO A 289 15.38 12.69 -30.55
CA PRO A 289 14.26 13.04 -29.68
C PRO A 289 12.91 12.90 -30.38
N ILE A 290 11.96 12.25 -29.71
CA ILE A 290 10.56 12.15 -30.12
C ILE A 290 9.74 13.07 -29.21
N ALA A 291 8.99 14.02 -29.78
CA ALA A 291 8.05 14.83 -29.02
C ALA A 291 6.91 13.95 -28.49
N ILE A 292 6.57 14.09 -27.21
CA ILE A 292 5.41 13.42 -26.63
C ILE A 292 4.31 14.48 -26.50
N THR A 293 3.29 14.39 -27.34
CA THR A 293 2.09 15.23 -27.26
C THR A 293 0.85 14.43 -26.86
N ARG A 294 0.93 13.10 -26.91
CA ARG A 294 -0.07 12.13 -26.43
C ARG A 294 0.65 11.14 -25.52
N SER A 295 0.16 10.95 -24.29
CA SER A 295 0.72 10.16 -23.18
C SER A 295 1.36 10.99 -22.04
N VAL A 296 1.65 10.30 -20.93
CA VAL A 296 2.26 10.86 -19.73
C VAL A 296 3.71 10.37 -19.59
N ARG A 297 4.58 11.18 -18.95
CA ARG A 297 6.00 10.83 -18.78
C ARG A 297 6.17 9.61 -17.87
N GLN A 298 6.86 8.56 -18.33
CA GLN A 298 7.24 7.43 -17.47
C GLN A 298 8.30 7.85 -16.44
N GLY A 299 8.15 7.39 -15.19
CA GLY A 299 9.05 7.75 -14.09
C GLY A 299 8.79 9.13 -13.45
N CYS A 300 7.82 9.88 -13.95
CA CYS A 300 7.34 11.12 -13.33
C CYS A 300 6.34 10.81 -12.20
N PRO A 301 6.48 11.41 -11.00
CA PRO A 301 5.54 11.18 -9.88
C PRO A 301 4.09 11.63 -10.16
N LEU A 302 3.88 12.66 -10.99
CA LEU A 302 2.56 13.21 -11.30
C LEU A 302 1.80 12.37 -12.35
N SER A 303 2.53 11.69 -13.24
CA SER A 303 1.94 10.95 -14.37
C SER A 303 0.92 9.88 -13.97
N PRO A 304 1.13 9.04 -12.94
CA PRO A 304 0.14 8.05 -12.52
C PRO A 304 -1.19 8.68 -12.07
N ALA A 305 -1.15 9.81 -11.36
CA ALA A 305 -2.35 10.51 -10.91
C ALA A 305 -3.12 11.11 -12.09
N LEU A 306 -2.41 11.73 -13.04
CA LEU A 306 -3.03 12.24 -14.27
C LEU A 306 -3.65 11.12 -15.11
N TYR A 307 -2.98 9.96 -15.20
CA TYR A 307 -3.52 8.80 -15.88
C TYR A 307 -4.77 8.24 -15.18
N ALA A 308 -4.77 8.18 -13.84
CA ALA A 308 -5.93 7.77 -13.07
C ALA A 308 -7.13 8.70 -13.32
N LEU A 309 -6.93 10.02 -13.31
CA LEU A 309 -7.96 11.00 -13.65
C LEU A 309 -8.44 10.85 -15.10
N TYR A 310 -7.53 10.55 -16.02
CA TYR A 310 -7.85 10.32 -17.42
C TYR A 310 -8.73 9.09 -17.62
N VAL A 311 -8.36 7.92 -17.07
CA VAL A 311 -9.12 6.68 -17.22
C VAL A 311 -10.44 6.71 -16.44
N GLU A 312 -10.53 7.49 -15.37
CA GLU A 312 -11.76 7.64 -14.58
C GLU A 312 -12.96 8.13 -15.43
N HIS A 313 -12.72 8.85 -16.54
CA HIS A 313 -13.81 9.20 -17.47
C HIS A 313 -14.49 7.98 -18.06
N LEU A 314 -13.72 6.95 -18.45
CA LEU A 314 -14.29 5.69 -18.92
C LEU A 314 -15.13 5.05 -17.79
N HIS A 315 -14.63 5.06 -16.55
CA HIS A 315 -15.34 4.49 -15.42
C HIS A 315 -16.62 5.25 -15.06
N ASP A 316 -16.62 6.59 -15.08
CA ASP A 316 -17.79 7.45 -14.96
C ASP A 316 -18.84 7.10 -16.04
N MET A 317 -18.42 7.00 -17.30
CA MET A 317 -19.30 6.65 -18.42
C MET A 317 -19.95 5.27 -18.25
N LEU A 318 -19.18 4.26 -17.84
CA LEU A 318 -19.69 2.92 -17.55
C LEU A 318 -20.64 2.93 -16.34
N ARG A 319 -20.33 3.70 -15.30
CA ARG A 319 -21.19 3.80 -14.10
C ARG A 319 -22.54 4.45 -14.42
N ALA A 320 -22.53 5.51 -15.24
CA ALA A 320 -23.70 6.31 -15.59
C ALA A 320 -24.64 5.68 -16.64
N ASP A 321 -24.21 4.62 -17.34
CA ASP A 321 -25.06 3.95 -18.35
C ASP A 321 -26.03 2.97 -17.69
N ASP A 322 -27.33 3.27 -17.73
CA ASP A 322 -28.39 2.45 -17.12
C ASP A 322 -28.65 1.12 -17.85
N GLU A 323 -28.31 1.03 -19.14
CA GLU A 323 -28.42 -0.22 -19.90
C GLU A 323 -27.28 -1.20 -19.58
N LEU A 324 -26.16 -0.68 -19.07
CA LEU A 324 -25.06 -1.50 -18.56
C LEU A 324 -25.41 -2.03 -17.15
N GLU A 325 -25.84 -3.28 -17.10
CA GLU A 325 -26.14 -3.98 -15.84
C GLU A 325 -24.86 -4.59 -15.26
N GLY A 326 -24.43 -4.14 -14.08
CA GLY A 326 -23.29 -4.68 -13.34
C GLY A 326 -23.66 -5.72 -12.30
N LEU A 327 -22.69 -6.11 -11.46
CA LEU A 327 -22.93 -6.98 -10.32
C LEU A 327 -23.69 -6.21 -9.23
N LYS A 328 -24.89 -6.70 -8.88
CA LYS A 328 -25.72 -6.09 -7.82
C LYS A 328 -25.08 -6.32 -6.45
N LEU A 329 -24.88 -5.23 -5.73
CA LEU A 329 -24.39 -5.19 -4.35
C LEU A 329 -25.57 -4.99 -3.37
N PRO A 330 -25.40 -5.32 -2.08
CA PRO A 330 -26.36 -4.92 -1.05
C PRO A 330 -26.68 -3.41 -1.11
N GLY A 331 -27.94 -3.05 -0.85
CA GLY A 331 -28.40 -1.66 -0.93
C GLY A 331 -28.71 -1.16 -2.35
N GLY A 332 -28.69 -2.03 -3.37
CA GLY A 332 -29.14 -1.72 -4.73
C GLY A 332 -28.08 -1.09 -5.64
N ARG A 333 -26.87 -0.83 -5.13
CA ARG A 333 -25.72 -0.38 -5.94
C ARG A 333 -25.26 -1.47 -6.92
N GLN A 334 -24.58 -1.07 -7.99
CA GLN A 334 -24.01 -2.01 -8.95
C GLN A 334 -22.51 -1.77 -9.13
N LEU A 335 -21.72 -2.83 -9.11
CA LEU A 335 -20.32 -2.82 -9.52
C LEU A 335 -20.26 -3.06 -11.04
N LYS A 336 -19.95 -2.02 -11.81
CA LYS A 336 -19.89 -2.07 -13.29
C LYS A 336 -18.46 -2.07 -13.84
N SER A 337 -17.49 -1.53 -13.10
CA SER A 337 -16.12 -1.43 -13.56
C SER A 337 -15.11 -1.37 -12.41
N SER A 338 -13.87 -1.72 -12.71
CA SER A 338 -12.71 -1.64 -11.80
C SER A 338 -11.45 -1.34 -12.61
N ALA A 339 -10.45 -0.71 -12.03
CA ALA A 339 -9.16 -0.52 -12.69
C ALA A 339 -8.01 -0.52 -11.70
N LEU A 340 -6.85 -0.97 -12.18
CA LEU A 340 -5.57 -0.78 -11.52
C LEU A 340 -4.56 -0.29 -12.55
N ALA A 341 -4.26 1.00 -12.54
CA ALA A 341 -3.53 1.65 -13.63
C ALA A 341 -4.18 1.32 -14.98
N ASP A 342 -3.42 0.82 -15.96
CA ASP A 342 -3.89 0.48 -17.31
C ASP A 342 -4.65 -0.85 -17.41
N ASP A 343 -4.59 -1.69 -16.38
CA ASP A 343 -5.39 -2.91 -16.29
C ASP A 343 -6.84 -2.56 -15.88
N THR A 344 -7.67 -2.24 -16.89
CA THR A 344 -9.10 -1.95 -16.71
C THR A 344 -9.96 -3.21 -16.82
N GLY A 345 -10.95 -3.36 -15.94
CA GLY A 345 -11.97 -4.41 -15.93
C GLY A 345 -13.39 -3.84 -15.97
N ALA A 346 -14.30 -4.59 -16.57
CA ALA A 346 -15.73 -4.30 -16.59
C ALA A 346 -16.51 -5.53 -16.10
N VAL A 347 -17.65 -5.27 -15.45
CA VAL A 347 -18.59 -6.29 -15.00
C VAL A 347 -19.93 -5.98 -15.64
N THR A 348 -20.41 -6.90 -16.46
CA THR A 348 -21.64 -6.77 -17.24
C THR A 348 -22.49 -8.03 -17.12
N ALA A 349 -23.81 -7.88 -17.10
CA ALA A 349 -24.73 -8.99 -17.31
C ALA A 349 -24.46 -9.61 -18.69
N THR A 350 -24.67 -10.93 -18.79
CA THR A 350 -24.52 -11.68 -20.05
C THR A 350 -25.77 -11.52 -20.93
N THR A 351 -26.15 -10.27 -21.22
CA THR A 351 -27.26 -9.91 -22.09
C THR A 351 -26.76 -9.07 -23.26
N LEU A 352 -27.42 -9.18 -24.41
CA LEU A 352 -27.03 -8.43 -25.62
C LEU A 352 -27.07 -6.91 -25.40
N VAL A 353 -28.08 -6.43 -24.66
CA VAL A 353 -28.24 -5.00 -24.32
C VAL A 353 -27.06 -4.52 -23.49
N SER A 354 -26.76 -5.19 -22.37
CA SER A 354 -25.69 -4.78 -21.46
C SER A 354 -24.30 -4.83 -22.10
N VAL A 355 -24.01 -5.87 -22.90
CA VAL A 355 -22.72 -5.97 -23.59
C VAL A 355 -22.59 -4.93 -24.71
N ARG A 356 -23.68 -4.57 -25.40
CA ARG A 356 -23.69 -3.47 -26.38
C ARG A 356 -23.50 -2.12 -25.71
N ALA A 357 -24.13 -1.88 -24.57
CA ALA A 357 -23.94 -0.65 -23.79
C ALA A 357 -22.46 -0.50 -23.39
N LEU A 358 -21.83 -1.56 -22.86
CA LEU A 358 -20.40 -1.60 -22.57
C LEU A 358 -19.55 -1.20 -23.78
N ARG A 359 -19.76 -1.85 -24.94
CA ARG A 359 -19.02 -1.53 -26.17
C ARG A 359 -19.26 -0.11 -26.64
N THR A 360 -20.48 0.38 -26.53
CA THR A 360 -20.85 1.74 -26.95
C THR A 360 -20.13 2.79 -26.11
N GLN A 361 -20.07 2.60 -24.78
CA GLN A 361 -19.32 3.51 -23.90
C GLN A 361 -17.82 3.44 -24.16
N VAL A 362 -17.25 2.24 -24.33
CA VAL A 362 -15.82 2.11 -24.69
C VAL A 362 -15.52 2.78 -26.03
N GLY A 363 -16.30 2.53 -27.08
CA GLY A 363 -16.10 3.15 -28.39
C GLY A 363 -16.27 4.67 -28.38
N THR A 364 -17.21 5.18 -27.56
CA THR A 364 -17.35 6.62 -27.32
C THR A 364 -16.08 7.17 -26.66
N PHE A 365 -15.58 6.52 -25.61
CA PHE A 365 -14.34 6.92 -24.97
C PHE A 365 -13.14 6.87 -25.92
N GLU A 366 -12.99 5.82 -26.73
CA GLU A 366 -11.93 5.71 -27.73
C GLU A 366 -11.92 6.87 -28.73
N LYS A 367 -13.11 7.28 -29.21
CA LYS A 367 -13.27 8.39 -30.15
C LYS A 367 -12.73 9.71 -29.58
N PHE A 368 -13.00 10.00 -28.31
CA PHE A 368 -12.71 11.32 -27.73
C PHE A 368 -11.44 11.38 -26.88
N ALA A 369 -11.05 10.28 -26.25
CA ALA A 369 -9.93 10.25 -25.32
C ALA A 369 -8.58 10.02 -26.01
N GLY A 370 -8.59 9.64 -27.29
CA GLY A 370 -7.36 9.22 -27.97
C GLY A 370 -6.76 7.99 -27.29
N ALA A 371 -7.59 7.07 -26.82
CA ALA A 371 -7.18 5.74 -26.37
C ALA A 371 -7.76 4.66 -27.30
N ARG A 372 -7.19 3.47 -27.26
CA ARG A 372 -7.70 2.31 -27.99
C ARG A 372 -7.65 1.08 -27.11
N MET A 373 -8.80 0.44 -26.94
CA MET A 373 -8.94 -0.85 -26.29
C MET A 373 -8.30 -1.92 -27.14
N ASN A 374 -7.50 -2.77 -26.51
CA ASN A 374 -6.94 -3.93 -27.17
C ASN A 374 -7.88 -5.13 -26.99
N TRP A 375 -8.90 -5.24 -27.84
CA TRP A 375 -9.91 -6.30 -27.74
C TRP A 375 -9.31 -7.71 -27.87
N HIS A 376 -8.26 -7.91 -28.67
CA HIS A 376 -7.61 -9.22 -28.83
C HIS A 376 -6.82 -9.67 -27.59
N LYS A 377 -6.34 -8.73 -26.76
CA LYS A 377 -5.76 -9.03 -25.43
C LYS A 377 -6.81 -9.06 -24.32
N THR A 378 -8.02 -8.56 -24.58
CA THR A 378 -9.12 -8.56 -23.63
C THR A 378 -9.70 -9.96 -23.52
N VAL A 379 -9.91 -10.42 -22.28
CA VAL A 379 -10.47 -11.75 -21.99
C VAL A 379 -11.82 -11.58 -21.30
N ALA A 380 -12.88 -12.11 -21.92
CA ALA A 380 -14.20 -12.20 -21.32
C ALA A 380 -14.29 -13.47 -20.47
N LEU A 381 -14.39 -13.30 -19.15
CA LEU A 381 -14.62 -14.40 -18.21
C LEU A 381 -16.13 -14.58 -18.02
N VAL A 382 -16.67 -15.69 -18.51
CA VAL A 382 -18.12 -15.96 -18.52
C VAL A 382 -18.49 -17.15 -17.63
N PRO A 383 -19.67 -17.16 -16.98
CA PRO A 383 -20.14 -18.34 -16.24
C PRO A 383 -20.36 -19.55 -17.15
N ASP A 384 -20.81 -19.30 -18.38
CA ASP A 384 -21.14 -20.31 -19.41
C ASP A 384 -20.69 -19.79 -20.79
N LEU A 385 -20.10 -20.66 -21.60
CA LEU A 385 -19.67 -20.39 -22.97
C LEU A 385 -20.83 -20.10 -23.94
N ASN A 386 -22.07 -20.40 -23.56
CA ASN A 386 -23.26 -19.96 -24.31
C ASN A 386 -23.32 -18.43 -24.49
N ALA A 387 -22.66 -17.66 -23.62
CA ALA A 387 -22.55 -16.20 -23.74
C ALA A 387 -21.46 -15.75 -24.71
N ALA A 388 -20.62 -16.65 -25.25
CA ALA A 388 -19.49 -16.30 -26.12
C ALA A 388 -19.87 -15.45 -27.35
N PRO A 389 -21.01 -15.69 -28.04
CA PRO A 389 -21.41 -14.85 -29.16
C PRO A 389 -21.66 -13.38 -28.80
N LEU A 390 -21.87 -13.05 -27.52
CA LEU A 390 -22.03 -11.67 -27.09
C LEU A 390 -20.70 -10.89 -27.12
N PHE A 391 -19.56 -11.59 -27.01
CA PHE A 391 -18.23 -11.02 -26.81
C PHE A 391 -17.31 -11.21 -28.04
N GLU A 392 -17.86 -10.96 -29.24
CA GLU A 392 -17.08 -10.90 -30.50
C GLU A 392 -15.75 -10.13 -30.38
N GLU A 393 -14.71 -10.57 -31.10
CA GLU A 393 -13.34 -10.01 -31.06
C GLU A 393 -12.56 -10.19 -29.75
N MET A 394 -13.22 -10.63 -28.67
CA MET A 394 -12.55 -10.97 -27.41
C MET A 394 -12.25 -12.46 -27.33
N ARG A 395 -11.21 -12.79 -26.56
CA ARG A 395 -11.04 -14.17 -26.12
C ARG A 395 -12.06 -14.47 -25.03
N VAL A 396 -12.95 -15.43 -25.26
CA VAL A 396 -13.93 -15.87 -24.25
C VAL A 396 -13.39 -17.11 -23.52
N GLN A 397 -13.51 -17.10 -22.20
CA GLN A 397 -13.06 -18.20 -21.35
C GLN A 397 -14.10 -18.45 -20.24
N PRO A 398 -14.46 -19.71 -19.95
CA PRO A 398 -15.34 -19.99 -18.83
C PRO A 398 -14.62 -19.73 -17.50
N MET A 399 -15.34 -19.27 -16.49
CA MET A 399 -14.79 -18.99 -15.15
C MET A 399 -14.21 -20.23 -14.44
N THR A 400 -14.48 -21.43 -14.95
CA THR A 400 -13.90 -22.69 -14.45
C THR A 400 -12.44 -22.90 -14.88
N GLU A 401 -11.99 -22.23 -15.93
CA GLU A 401 -10.63 -22.33 -16.45
C GLU A 401 -9.69 -21.28 -15.81
N ALA A 402 -8.40 -21.60 -15.78
CA ALA A 402 -7.40 -20.73 -15.18
C ALA A 402 -7.11 -19.48 -16.04
N ALA A 403 -7.38 -18.29 -15.52
CA ALA A 403 -7.03 -16.99 -16.10
C ALA A 403 -6.04 -16.24 -15.18
N SER A 404 -5.08 -15.54 -15.78
CA SER A 404 -4.12 -14.71 -15.04
C SER A 404 -4.65 -13.28 -14.94
N TYR A 405 -4.91 -12.81 -13.73
CA TYR A 405 -5.28 -11.42 -13.46
C TYR A 405 -4.34 -10.84 -12.41
N LEU A 406 -3.64 -9.75 -12.74
CA LEU A 406 -2.63 -9.12 -11.89
C LEU A 406 -1.60 -10.13 -11.34
N GLY A 407 -1.24 -11.16 -12.10
CA GLY A 407 -0.32 -12.22 -11.68
C GLY A 407 -0.91 -13.30 -10.77
N ILE A 408 -2.21 -13.28 -10.48
CA ILE A 408 -2.95 -14.34 -9.75
C ILE A 408 -3.70 -15.23 -10.75
N LYS A 409 -3.64 -16.55 -10.59
CA LYS A 409 -4.31 -17.52 -11.47
C LYS A 409 -5.69 -17.90 -10.94
N LEU A 410 -6.76 -17.24 -11.36
CA LEU A 410 -8.14 -17.53 -10.93
C LEU A 410 -8.78 -18.60 -11.84
N PRO A 411 -9.64 -19.51 -11.34
CA PRO A 411 -10.03 -19.69 -9.95
C PRO A 411 -9.03 -20.52 -9.13
N ARG A 412 -8.08 -21.22 -9.77
CA ARG A 412 -7.16 -22.19 -9.13
C ARG A 412 -6.42 -21.69 -7.89
N ALA A 413 -5.97 -20.44 -7.91
CA ALA A 413 -5.32 -19.80 -6.78
C ALA A 413 -6.19 -19.86 -5.52
N LEU A 414 -7.51 -19.71 -5.67
CA LEU A 414 -8.46 -19.73 -4.56
C LEU A 414 -8.82 -21.16 -4.09
N THR A 415 -8.56 -22.19 -4.90
CA THR A 415 -9.15 -23.53 -4.70
C THR A 415 -8.16 -24.65 -4.40
N ASP A 416 -6.99 -24.70 -5.04
CA ASP A 416 -6.09 -25.87 -4.98
C ASP A 416 -4.63 -25.58 -4.58
N GLY A 417 -4.21 -24.32 -4.49
CA GLY A 417 -2.85 -23.94 -4.09
C GLY A 417 -1.76 -24.24 -5.12
N SER A 418 -2.10 -24.69 -6.33
CA SER A 418 -1.14 -25.06 -7.39
C SER A 418 -0.20 -23.91 -7.80
N GLN A 419 -0.70 -22.67 -7.80
CA GLN A 419 0.14 -21.49 -8.07
C GLN A 419 1.23 -21.34 -7.01
N MET A 420 0.90 -21.54 -5.73
CA MET A 420 1.84 -21.42 -4.62
C MET A 420 2.94 -22.49 -4.71
N GLU A 421 2.58 -23.72 -5.05
CA GLU A 421 3.55 -24.80 -5.29
C GLU A 421 4.53 -24.44 -6.41
N GLN A 422 4.04 -23.93 -7.54
CA GLN A 422 4.89 -23.48 -8.64
C GLN A 422 5.84 -22.36 -8.22
N LEU A 423 5.36 -21.41 -7.41
CA LEU A 423 6.18 -20.33 -6.88
C LEU A 423 7.25 -20.84 -5.89
N MET A 424 6.92 -21.80 -5.03
CA MET A 424 7.87 -22.43 -4.10
C MET A 424 8.98 -23.17 -4.85
N ARG A 425 8.65 -23.92 -5.90
CA ARG A 425 9.64 -24.58 -6.77
C ARG A 425 10.55 -23.55 -7.45
N LYS A 426 9.97 -22.50 -8.03
CA LYS A 426 10.75 -21.39 -8.64
C LYS A 426 11.67 -20.71 -7.61
N ALA A 427 11.19 -20.52 -6.39
CA ALA A 427 11.97 -19.93 -5.31
C ALA A 427 13.15 -20.83 -4.91
N ALA A 428 12.95 -22.15 -4.82
CA ALA A 428 14.04 -23.11 -4.57
C ALA A 428 15.09 -23.12 -5.69
N THR A 429 14.66 -23.15 -6.96
CA THR A 429 15.56 -23.06 -8.12
C THR A 429 16.35 -21.75 -8.12
N ARG A 430 15.73 -20.64 -7.72
CA ARG A 430 16.39 -19.34 -7.59
C ARG A 430 17.48 -19.36 -6.52
N LEU A 431 17.31 -20.08 -5.41
CA LEU A 431 18.36 -20.28 -4.41
C LEU A 431 19.56 -21.06 -4.98
N ALA A 432 19.29 -22.15 -5.70
CA ALA A 432 20.33 -22.95 -6.35
C ALA A 432 21.12 -22.15 -7.40
N PHE A 433 20.44 -21.27 -8.15
CA PHE A 433 21.12 -20.37 -9.08
C PHE A 433 22.03 -19.38 -8.34
N ARG A 434 21.56 -18.80 -7.22
CA ARG A 434 22.34 -17.82 -6.45
C ARG A 434 23.60 -18.41 -5.83
N ARG A 435 23.60 -19.70 -5.45
CA ARG A 435 24.80 -20.45 -5.02
C ARG A 435 25.97 -20.28 -5.99
N LYS A 436 25.72 -20.41 -7.30
CA LYS A 436 26.78 -20.37 -8.34
C LYS A 436 27.46 -19.01 -8.48
N THR A 437 26.83 -17.97 -7.94
CA THR A 437 27.27 -16.59 -8.09
C THR A 437 27.82 -15.98 -6.81
N LEU A 438 27.62 -16.65 -5.66
CA LEU A 438 27.92 -16.11 -4.33
C LEU A 438 28.26 -17.20 -3.32
N ASP A 439 29.45 -17.08 -2.72
CA ASP A 439 29.76 -17.79 -1.50
C ASP A 439 29.38 -16.92 -0.29
N ALA A 440 28.16 -17.14 0.23
CA ALA A 440 27.61 -16.36 1.32
C ALA A 440 27.67 -17.15 2.64
N GLY A 441 28.15 -16.51 3.71
CA GLY A 441 28.05 -17.05 5.07
C GLY A 441 26.60 -17.24 5.54
N ILE A 442 26.39 -17.89 6.68
CA ILE A 442 25.06 -18.30 7.17
C ILE A 442 24.04 -17.15 7.27
N PHE A 443 24.44 -15.99 7.80
CA PHE A 443 23.59 -14.80 7.88
C PHE A 443 23.20 -14.27 6.50
N GLY A 444 24.13 -14.36 5.56
CA GLY A 444 23.90 -14.00 4.18
C GLY A 444 22.91 -14.95 3.51
N ARG A 445 23.06 -16.26 3.69
CA ARG A 445 22.12 -17.26 3.14
C ARG A 445 20.70 -17.05 3.68
N VAL A 446 20.55 -16.72 4.96
CA VAL A 446 19.23 -16.36 5.53
C VAL A 446 18.64 -15.11 4.88
N LEU A 447 19.46 -14.09 4.63
CA LEU A 447 19.01 -12.88 3.95
C LEU A 447 18.58 -13.16 2.50
N LEU A 448 19.36 -13.96 1.75
CA LEU A 448 19.03 -14.40 0.38
C LEU A 448 17.72 -15.21 0.37
N ALA A 449 17.55 -16.13 1.31
CA ALA A 449 16.34 -16.91 1.49
C ALA A 449 15.12 -15.99 1.63
N ASN A 450 15.15 -15.06 2.57
CA ASN A 450 14.03 -14.17 2.85
C ASN A 450 13.73 -13.20 1.68
N THR A 451 14.77 -12.54 1.14
CA THR A 451 14.60 -11.39 0.24
C THR A 451 14.60 -11.76 -1.24
N ALA A 452 15.33 -12.80 -1.64
CA ALA A 452 15.48 -13.15 -3.05
C ALA A 452 14.60 -14.33 -3.48
N ALA A 453 14.28 -15.25 -2.57
CA ALA A 453 13.49 -16.45 -2.88
C ALA A 453 12.08 -16.38 -2.28
N SER A 454 11.95 -16.34 -0.95
CA SER A 454 10.64 -16.38 -0.29
C SER A 454 9.80 -15.13 -0.57
N ALA A 455 10.42 -13.99 -0.88
CA ALA A 455 9.73 -12.79 -1.34
C ALA A 455 8.82 -13.01 -2.57
N MET A 456 9.11 -14.01 -3.41
CA MET A 456 8.28 -14.37 -4.56
C MET A 456 6.90 -14.93 -4.17
N LEU A 457 6.77 -15.42 -2.93
CA LEU A 457 5.55 -16.07 -2.44
C LEU A 457 4.52 -15.05 -1.92
N TRP A 458 5.00 -13.94 -1.34
CA TRP A 458 4.18 -13.06 -0.51
C TRP A 458 3.07 -12.33 -1.25
N TYR A 459 3.20 -12.16 -2.56
CA TYR A 459 2.15 -11.54 -3.38
C TYR A 459 0.92 -12.44 -3.53
N ALA A 460 1.10 -13.74 -3.80
CA ALA A 460 0.01 -14.70 -3.97
C ALA A 460 -0.51 -15.30 -2.65
N ALA A 461 0.30 -15.22 -1.59
CA ALA A 461 0.00 -15.79 -0.27
C ALA A 461 -1.34 -15.39 0.37
N PRO A 462 -1.83 -14.13 0.27
CA PRO A 462 -3.08 -13.74 0.92
C PRO A 462 -4.32 -14.47 0.38
N VAL A 463 -4.28 -14.91 -0.88
CA VAL A 463 -5.44 -15.50 -1.59
C VAL A 463 -5.25 -16.98 -1.91
N SER A 464 -4.02 -17.50 -1.82
CA SER A 464 -3.73 -18.90 -2.10
C SER A 464 -3.76 -19.75 -0.84
N THR A 465 -4.53 -20.84 -0.91
CA THR A 465 -4.49 -21.90 0.10
C THR A 465 -3.24 -22.77 -0.06
N GLN A 466 -2.97 -23.55 0.97
CA GLN A 466 -1.67 -24.11 1.27
C GLN A 466 -1.78 -25.63 1.36
N ASP A 467 -1.13 -26.36 0.46
CA ASP A 467 -0.94 -27.80 0.66
C ASP A 467 0.25 -28.02 1.64
N PRO A 468 0.09 -28.85 2.70
CA PRO A 468 1.17 -29.17 3.63
C PRO A 468 2.43 -29.76 2.99
N VAL A 469 2.32 -30.48 1.87
CA VAL A 469 3.45 -31.21 1.26
C VAL A 469 4.46 -30.25 0.59
N PRO A 470 4.09 -29.40 -0.39
CA PRO A 470 5.00 -28.43 -0.99
C PRO A 470 5.67 -27.49 0.03
N GLN A 471 4.97 -27.16 1.11
CA GLN A 471 5.53 -26.32 2.17
C GLN A 471 6.64 -27.03 2.95
N ARG A 472 6.45 -28.31 3.28
CA ARG A 472 7.48 -29.10 3.96
C ARG A 472 8.70 -29.26 3.07
N GLU A 473 8.50 -29.49 1.79
CA GLU A 473 9.57 -29.56 0.79
C GLU A 473 10.33 -28.23 0.70
N TYR A 474 9.62 -27.11 0.55
CA TYR A 474 10.24 -25.79 0.46
C TYR A 474 10.97 -25.40 1.76
N ARG A 475 10.39 -25.68 2.93
CA ARG A 475 11.06 -25.52 4.23
C ARG A 475 12.34 -26.35 4.31
N THR A 476 12.31 -27.58 3.80
CA THR A 476 13.49 -28.45 3.74
C THR A 476 14.56 -27.85 2.83
N ALA A 477 14.17 -27.35 1.66
CA ALA A 477 15.07 -26.65 0.73
C ALA A 477 15.70 -25.40 1.36
N LEU A 478 14.92 -24.60 2.10
CA LEU A 478 15.45 -23.47 2.87
C LEU A 478 16.48 -23.90 3.90
N SER A 479 16.19 -24.96 4.66
CA SER A 479 17.11 -25.49 5.66
C SER A 479 18.41 -25.97 5.01
N LYS A 480 18.33 -26.79 3.95
CA LYS A 480 19.49 -27.27 3.19
C LYS A 480 20.31 -26.10 2.63
N PHE A 481 19.65 -25.08 2.08
CA PHE A 481 20.33 -23.88 1.60
C PHE A 481 21.06 -23.14 2.73
N VAL A 482 20.40 -22.90 3.87
CA VAL A 482 21.00 -22.18 5.01
C VAL A 482 22.21 -22.90 5.59
N TRP A 483 22.26 -24.22 5.56
CA TRP A 483 23.36 -25.00 6.13
C TRP A 483 24.45 -25.38 5.11
N LYS A 484 24.07 -25.79 3.90
CA LYS A 484 24.97 -26.34 2.87
C LYS A 484 25.14 -25.46 1.63
N ASN A 485 24.55 -24.26 1.62
CA ASN A 485 24.51 -23.36 0.45
C ASN A 485 23.88 -24.02 -0.79
N ASP A 486 23.06 -25.06 -0.61
CA ASP A 486 22.42 -25.79 -1.71
C ASP A 486 21.03 -26.28 -1.27
N PRO A 487 19.94 -25.79 -1.89
CA PRO A 487 18.59 -26.22 -1.54
C PRO A 487 18.29 -27.68 -1.92
N PHE A 488 19.05 -28.27 -2.85
CA PHE A 488 18.84 -29.63 -3.36
C PHE A 488 19.85 -30.64 -2.84
N ALA A 489 20.69 -30.24 -1.87
CA ALA A 489 21.65 -31.15 -1.24
C ALA A 489 20.94 -32.42 -0.73
N PRO A 490 21.55 -33.61 -0.87
CA PRO A 490 20.90 -34.86 -0.44
C PRO A 490 20.64 -34.84 1.07
N HIS A 491 21.61 -34.34 1.86
CA HIS A 491 21.54 -34.26 3.31
C HIS A 491 22.10 -32.92 3.83
N ALA A 492 21.60 -32.46 4.97
CA ALA A 492 22.14 -31.31 5.70
C ALA A 492 22.11 -31.57 7.20
N ILE A 493 23.24 -31.34 7.88
CA ILE A 493 23.30 -31.41 9.35
C ILE A 493 22.76 -30.08 9.89
N HIS A 494 21.73 -30.16 10.73
CA HIS A 494 21.09 -29.01 11.34
C HIS A 494 21.68 -28.76 12.73
N GLN A 495 22.55 -27.78 12.88
CA GLN A 495 23.17 -27.47 14.18
C GLN A 495 22.19 -26.74 15.12
N VAL A 496 21.19 -26.07 14.57
CA VAL A 496 20.21 -25.28 15.32
C VAL A 496 18.80 -25.66 14.90
N ALA A 497 17.92 -25.84 15.88
CA ALA A 497 16.52 -26.16 15.65
C ALA A 497 15.81 -25.08 14.80
N TRP A 498 14.92 -25.50 13.89
CA TRP A 498 14.15 -24.57 13.04
C TRP A 498 13.43 -23.48 13.83
N ARG A 499 12.80 -23.85 14.94
CA ARG A 499 12.09 -22.93 15.83
C ARG A 499 12.97 -21.81 16.37
N LYS A 500 14.29 -22.03 16.49
CA LYS A 500 15.28 -21.03 16.90
C LYS A 500 15.78 -20.19 15.71
N LEU A 501 15.92 -20.78 14.53
CA LEU A 501 16.32 -20.06 13.30
C LEU A 501 15.33 -18.93 12.95
N ILE A 502 14.04 -19.20 13.13
CA ILE A 502 12.96 -18.27 12.76
C ILE A 502 12.69 -17.17 13.80
N GLN A 503 13.37 -17.22 14.95
CA GLN A 503 13.28 -16.19 15.97
C GLN A 503 13.91 -14.88 15.45
N PRO A 504 13.40 -13.71 15.89
CA PRO A 504 14.06 -12.44 15.63
C PRO A 504 15.51 -12.44 16.12
N LYS A 505 16.37 -11.64 15.49
CA LYS A 505 17.77 -11.46 15.92
C LYS A 505 17.87 -10.99 17.38
N ALA A 506 16.95 -10.13 17.82
CA ALA A 506 16.85 -9.71 19.23
C ALA A 506 16.60 -10.90 20.20
N GLY A 507 15.88 -11.93 19.76
CA GLY A 507 15.68 -13.20 20.48
C GLY A 507 16.81 -14.22 20.26
N ARG A 508 17.98 -13.77 19.81
CA ARG A 508 19.14 -14.60 19.45
C ARG A 508 18.86 -15.64 18.34
N GLY A 509 17.89 -15.36 17.46
CA GLY A 509 17.64 -16.14 16.25
C GLY A 509 18.33 -15.58 15.00
N LEU A 510 18.15 -16.23 13.85
CA LEU A 510 18.69 -15.72 12.58
C LEU A 510 17.70 -14.81 11.83
N GLY A 511 16.42 -14.80 12.22
CA GLY A 511 15.37 -14.06 11.54
C GLY A 511 14.98 -14.70 10.20
N LEU A 512 15.16 -16.02 10.04
CA LEU A 512 14.65 -16.75 8.88
C LEU A 512 13.11 -16.71 8.90
N ILE A 513 12.48 -16.49 7.75
CA ILE A 513 11.02 -16.46 7.69
C ILE A 513 10.50 -17.87 7.47
N ASP A 514 9.63 -18.34 8.36
CA ASP A 514 8.88 -19.57 8.16
C ASP A 514 7.79 -19.35 7.10
N PRO A 515 7.81 -20.05 5.96
CA PRO A 515 6.85 -19.81 4.89
C PRO A 515 5.40 -20.05 5.30
N ALA A 516 5.14 -21.10 6.08
CA ALA A 516 3.80 -21.45 6.53
C ALA A 516 3.20 -20.34 7.40
N THR A 517 3.96 -19.93 8.42
CA THR A 517 3.60 -18.87 9.37
C THR A 517 3.42 -17.52 8.67
N GLN A 518 4.29 -17.18 7.72
CA GLN A 518 4.22 -15.91 6.98
C GLN A 518 3.01 -15.83 6.07
N ILE A 519 2.68 -16.90 5.35
CA ILE A 519 1.47 -16.95 4.54
C ILE A 519 0.24 -16.85 5.43
N GLN A 520 0.16 -17.62 6.54
CA GLN A 520 -0.94 -17.49 7.49
C GLN A 520 -1.05 -16.05 8.03
N ALA A 521 0.07 -15.40 8.36
CA ALA A 521 0.07 -14.02 8.81
C ALA A 521 -0.46 -13.04 7.74
N LEU A 522 -0.12 -13.26 6.46
CA LEU A 522 -0.60 -12.46 5.34
C LEU A 522 -2.11 -12.66 5.10
N GLN A 523 -2.59 -13.89 5.26
CA GLN A 523 -4.01 -14.24 5.15
C GLN A 523 -4.84 -13.63 6.28
N LEU A 524 -4.37 -13.73 7.54
CA LEU A 524 -5.08 -13.15 8.69
C LEU A 524 -5.06 -11.61 8.67
N ARG A 525 -4.02 -10.99 8.09
CA ARG A 525 -4.01 -9.54 7.88
C ARG A 525 -5.19 -9.06 7.03
N THR A 526 -5.66 -9.87 6.08
CA THR A 526 -6.81 -9.50 5.24
C THR A 526 -8.07 -9.24 6.09
N VAL A 527 -8.22 -9.93 7.22
CA VAL A 527 -9.32 -9.66 8.17
C VAL A 527 -9.17 -8.29 8.80
N ILE A 528 -7.97 -7.90 9.22
CA ILE A 528 -7.71 -6.56 9.77
C ILE A 528 -8.03 -5.47 8.75
N TRP A 529 -7.60 -5.66 7.50
CA TRP A 529 -7.94 -4.72 6.43
C TRP A 529 -9.44 -4.61 6.19
N LEU A 530 -10.15 -5.75 6.20
CA LEU A 530 -11.60 -5.78 6.06
C LEU A 530 -12.32 -5.00 7.16
N LEU A 531 -11.86 -5.16 8.42
CA LEU A 531 -12.44 -4.48 9.58
C LEU A 531 -12.20 -2.97 9.56
N LEU A 532 -11.06 -2.53 9.02
CA LEU A 532 -10.66 -1.13 8.96
C LEU A 532 -11.05 -0.43 7.65
N GLU A 533 -11.64 -1.12 6.68
CA GLU A 533 -12.05 -0.57 5.38
C GLU A 533 -13.40 0.18 5.46
N GLN A 534 -13.69 1.10 4.55
CA GLN A 534 -15.01 1.73 4.43
C GLN A 534 -16.16 0.72 4.31
N ASP A 535 -17.31 1.02 4.93
CA ASP A 535 -18.45 0.09 4.96
C ASP A 535 -19.05 -0.20 3.59
N ASP A 536 -18.95 0.76 2.69
CA ASP A 536 -19.60 0.74 1.40
C ASP A 536 -18.64 0.30 0.27
N ALA A 537 -17.39 -0.04 0.63
CA ALA A 537 -16.40 -0.57 -0.29
C ALA A 537 -16.90 -1.88 -0.93
N PRO A 538 -17.01 -1.98 -2.26
CA PRO A 538 -17.57 -3.17 -2.93
C PRO A 538 -16.87 -4.48 -2.53
N TRP A 539 -15.54 -4.45 -2.40
CA TRP A 539 -14.76 -5.63 -2.05
C TRP A 539 -15.01 -6.09 -0.60
N LYS A 540 -15.24 -5.15 0.33
CA LYS A 540 -15.60 -5.46 1.72
C LYS A 540 -16.95 -6.17 1.78
N LEU A 541 -17.96 -5.61 1.10
CA LEU A 541 -19.32 -6.17 1.05
C LEU A 541 -19.34 -7.60 0.50
N LEU A 542 -18.70 -7.83 -0.65
CA LEU A 542 -18.63 -9.15 -1.29
C LEU A 542 -17.84 -10.16 -0.43
N THR A 543 -16.76 -9.71 0.21
CA THR A 543 -15.96 -10.57 1.10
C THR A 543 -16.76 -10.97 2.33
N LEU A 544 -17.44 -10.02 3.00
CA LEU A 544 -18.29 -10.31 4.16
C LEU A 544 -19.44 -11.25 3.80
N GLN A 545 -20.09 -11.06 2.64
CA GLN A 545 -21.15 -11.93 2.18
C GLN A 545 -20.66 -13.37 1.97
N THR A 546 -19.56 -13.56 1.25
CA THR A 546 -18.98 -14.89 1.01
C THR A 546 -18.41 -15.54 2.27
N MET A 547 -17.89 -14.75 3.22
CA MET A 547 -17.51 -15.22 4.55
C MET A 547 -18.73 -15.66 5.38
N ALA A 548 -19.82 -14.90 5.33
CA ALA A 548 -21.07 -15.21 6.03
C ALA A 548 -21.68 -16.53 5.53
N GLU A 549 -21.64 -16.78 4.22
CA GLU A 549 -22.03 -18.07 3.63
C GLU A 549 -21.16 -19.22 4.16
N ALA A 550 -19.84 -19.01 4.26
CA ALA A 550 -18.93 -20.00 4.84
C ALA A 550 -19.19 -20.23 6.34
N ALA A 551 -19.57 -19.18 7.08
CA ALA A 551 -19.88 -19.22 8.50
C ALA A 551 -21.32 -19.65 8.84
N ARG A 552 -22.21 -19.72 7.83
CA ARG A 552 -23.67 -19.92 7.98
C ARG A 552 -24.30 -18.85 8.89
N LEU A 553 -23.95 -17.60 8.63
CA LEU A 553 -24.44 -16.40 9.31
C LEU A 553 -25.14 -15.47 8.32
N HIS A 554 -25.92 -14.53 8.84
CA HIS A 554 -26.38 -13.41 8.03
C HIS A 554 -25.20 -12.45 7.77
N PRO A 555 -25.08 -11.81 6.58
CA PRO A 555 -23.96 -10.92 6.27
C PRO A 555 -23.73 -9.79 7.29
N THR A 556 -24.80 -9.25 7.88
CA THR A 556 -24.72 -8.20 8.92
C THR A 556 -24.02 -8.65 10.19
N ASP A 557 -24.04 -9.95 10.49
CA ASP A 557 -23.50 -10.50 11.73
C ASP A 557 -22.02 -10.88 11.58
N MET A 558 -21.49 -10.83 10.35
CA MET A 558 -20.17 -11.36 10.03
C MET A 558 -19.05 -10.55 10.69
N GLU A 559 -19.17 -9.22 10.74
CA GLU A 559 -18.18 -8.36 11.40
C GLU A 559 -18.11 -8.64 12.91
N LEU A 560 -19.27 -8.80 13.57
CA LEU A 560 -19.32 -9.21 14.97
C LEU A 560 -18.70 -10.60 15.16
N ALA A 561 -18.91 -11.53 14.23
CA ALA A 561 -18.29 -12.86 14.26
C ALA A 561 -16.76 -12.82 14.07
N LEU A 562 -16.22 -11.83 13.34
CA LEU A 562 -14.78 -11.60 13.23
C LEU A 562 -14.21 -10.98 14.52
N LEU A 563 -14.96 -10.09 15.18
CA LEU A 563 -14.61 -9.50 16.47
C LEU A 563 -14.70 -10.49 17.64
N GLN A 564 -15.66 -11.41 17.56
CA GLN A 564 -15.93 -12.45 18.54
C GLN A 564 -15.80 -13.83 17.88
N PRO A 565 -14.57 -14.32 17.63
CA PRO A 565 -14.35 -15.51 16.81
C PRO A 565 -14.98 -16.79 17.37
N ALA A 566 -15.37 -16.80 18.65
CA ALA A 566 -16.17 -17.88 19.25
C ALA A 566 -17.50 -18.16 18.51
N ILE A 567 -18.02 -17.20 17.73
CA ILE A 567 -19.21 -17.36 16.88
C ILE A 567 -18.95 -18.29 15.68
N LEU A 568 -17.69 -18.36 15.21
CA LEU A 568 -17.23 -19.05 13.99
C LEU A 568 -17.17 -20.59 14.18
N THR A 569 -18.31 -21.17 14.51
CA THR A 569 -18.56 -22.60 14.71
C THR A 569 -19.44 -23.15 13.58
N GLY A 570 -19.24 -24.42 13.21
CA GLY A 570 -20.05 -25.08 12.17
C GLY A 570 -19.78 -24.60 10.74
N LEU A 571 -18.54 -24.18 10.44
CA LEU A 571 -18.14 -23.67 9.13
C LEU A 571 -18.44 -24.67 8.00
N LYS A 572 -18.90 -24.18 6.84
CA LYS A 572 -19.23 -24.98 5.66
C LYS A 572 -17.97 -25.65 5.11
N ARG A 573 -17.96 -26.99 5.04
CA ARG A 573 -16.83 -27.74 4.48
C ARG A 573 -16.62 -27.38 3.01
N GLY A 574 -15.37 -27.16 2.61
CA GLY A 574 -14.98 -26.84 1.23
C GLY A 574 -15.26 -25.40 0.77
N ALA A 575 -15.86 -24.55 1.62
CA ALA A 575 -16.03 -23.13 1.28
C ALA A 575 -14.69 -22.38 1.36
N LEU A 576 -14.51 -21.39 0.48
CA LEU A 576 -13.28 -20.61 0.32
C LEU A 576 -12.72 -20.09 1.65
N TRP A 577 -13.58 -19.45 2.46
CA TRP A 577 -13.16 -18.78 3.69
C TRP A 577 -13.09 -19.70 4.91
N SER A 578 -13.57 -20.94 4.83
CA SER A 578 -13.63 -21.82 6.01
C SER A 578 -12.26 -22.10 6.66
N PRO A 579 -11.17 -22.37 5.91
CA PRO A 579 -9.84 -22.53 6.51
C PRO A 579 -9.36 -21.24 7.23
N PHE A 580 -9.64 -20.08 6.64
CA PHE A 580 -9.25 -18.77 7.15
C PHE A 580 -9.99 -18.43 8.44
N LEU A 581 -11.32 -18.56 8.44
CA LEU A 581 -12.17 -18.30 9.59
C LEU A 581 -11.85 -19.25 10.76
N LYS A 582 -11.51 -20.51 10.46
CA LYS A 582 -11.02 -21.45 11.47
C LYS A 582 -9.71 -20.96 12.09
N ALA A 583 -8.72 -20.60 11.28
CA ALA A 583 -7.44 -20.10 11.76
C ALA A 583 -7.58 -18.81 12.59
N TRP A 584 -8.45 -17.89 12.15
CA TRP A 584 -8.77 -16.66 12.88
C TRP A 584 -9.40 -16.95 14.24
N ARG A 585 -10.35 -17.89 14.30
CA ARG A 585 -10.94 -18.36 15.55
C ARG A 585 -9.93 -18.99 16.49
N ASP A 586 -9.13 -19.91 15.99
CA ASP A 586 -8.18 -20.65 16.81
C ASP A 586 -7.09 -19.70 17.37
N LEU A 587 -6.80 -18.59 16.66
CA LEU A 587 -5.91 -17.53 17.14
C LEU A 587 -6.57 -16.62 18.21
N ALA A 588 -7.88 -16.38 18.12
CA ALA A 588 -8.64 -15.46 18.97
C ALA A 588 -7.87 -14.14 19.28
N PRO A 589 -7.52 -13.36 18.25
CA PRO A 589 -6.46 -12.35 18.37
C PRO A 589 -6.89 -11.03 19.02
N LEU A 590 -8.18 -10.81 19.23
CA LEU A 590 -8.71 -9.53 19.69
C LEU A 590 -9.11 -9.60 21.16
N GLU A 591 -8.86 -8.51 21.87
CA GLU A 591 -9.26 -8.30 23.26
C GLU A 591 -10.04 -6.99 23.37
N LEU A 592 -11.12 -7.04 24.15
CA LEU A 592 -12.06 -5.94 24.33
C LEU A 592 -11.58 -5.00 25.45
N GLU A 593 -11.43 -3.73 25.13
CA GLU A 593 -11.03 -2.68 26.07
C GLU A 593 -12.24 -2.24 26.93
N PRO A 594 -11.99 -1.66 28.12
CA PRO A 594 -13.04 -0.97 28.87
C PRO A 594 -13.67 0.17 28.05
N PRO A 595 -14.99 0.39 28.17
CA PRO A 595 -15.65 1.47 27.46
C PRO A 595 -15.17 2.84 27.98
N SER A 596 -14.92 3.75 27.05
CA SER A 596 -14.51 5.14 27.30
C SER A 596 -15.55 6.18 26.87
N SER A 597 -16.74 5.75 26.47
CA SER A 597 -17.87 6.59 26.09
C SER A 597 -19.18 5.83 26.30
N LEU A 598 -20.32 6.53 26.28
CA LEU A 598 -21.64 5.89 26.33
C LEU A 598 -21.87 4.96 25.16
N ASP A 599 -21.46 5.39 23.97
CA ASP A 599 -21.61 4.59 22.77
C ASP A 599 -20.75 3.32 22.85
N HIS A 600 -19.55 3.38 23.45
CA HIS A 600 -18.74 2.19 23.73
C HIS A 600 -19.39 1.24 24.73
N ILE A 601 -20.20 1.75 25.68
CA ILE A 601 -21.02 0.91 26.58
C ILE A 601 -22.11 0.21 25.76
N LEU A 602 -22.85 0.95 24.94
CA LEU A 602 -23.92 0.41 24.10
C LEU A 602 -23.41 -0.67 23.13
N GLN A 603 -22.19 -0.52 22.62
CA GLN A 603 -21.53 -1.49 21.74
C GLN A 603 -20.98 -2.74 22.46
N GLN A 604 -21.01 -2.80 23.79
CA GLN A 604 -20.49 -3.95 24.52
C GLN A 604 -21.26 -5.22 24.13
N PRO A 605 -20.58 -6.31 23.71
CA PRO A 605 -21.24 -7.57 23.43
C PRO A 605 -21.81 -8.16 24.72
N LEU A 606 -22.98 -8.77 24.64
CA LEU A 606 -23.62 -9.47 25.77
C LEU A 606 -22.92 -10.79 26.09
N PHE A 607 -22.37 -11.44 25.05
CA PHE A 607 -21.75 -12.75 25.12
C PHE A 607 -20.24 -12.65 24.95
N GLY A 608 -19.48 -13.51 25.63
CA GLY A 608 -18.01 -13.54 25.60
C GLY A 608 -17.32 -12.35 26.28
N ASN A 609 -18.11 -11.41 26.83
CA ASN A 609 -17.62 -10.19 27.45
C ASN A 609 -16.96 -10.47 28.82
N PRO A 610 -15.73 -10.00 29.07
CA PRO A 610 -15.04 -10.22 30.34
C PRO A 610 -15.68 -9.52 31.54
N ARG A 611 -16.57 -8.55 31.33
CA ARG A 611 -17.24 -7.76 32.38
C ARG A 611 -18.72 -8.10 32.59
N ILE A 612 -19.36 -8.79 31.64
CA ILE A 612 -20.73 -9.29 31.79
C ILE A 612 -20.65 -10.78 32.09
N ARG A 613 -20.81 -11.13 33.36
CA ARG A 613 -20.60 -12.48 33.89
C ARG A 613 -21.84 -12.99 34.61
N ASP A 614 -22.06 -14.28 34.54
CA ASP A 614 -23.14 -14.94 35.28
C ASP A 614 -22.86 -14.97 36.80
N SER A 615 -23.79 -15.55 37.56
CA SER A 615 -23.67 -15.69 39.02
C SER A 615 -22.47 -16.53 39.47
N ASN A 616 -21.88 -17.34 38.59
CA ASN A 616 -20.71 -18.16 38.86
C ASN A 616 -19.40 -17.45 38.47
N GLY A 617 -19.48 -16.22 37.94
CA GLY A 617 -18.32 -15.46 37.47
C GLY A 617 -17.82 -15.89 36.09
N GLU A 618 -18.57 -16.72 35.37
CA GLU A 618 -18.26 -17.15 34.01
C GLU A 618 -18.88 -16.20 32.97
N ARG A 619 -18.31 -16.16 31.76
CA ARG A 619 -18.82 -15.33 30.66
C ARG A 619 -19.97 -16.03 29.98
N PHE A 620 -21.03 -15.30 29.61
CA PHE A 620 -22.11 -15.87 28.80
C PHE A 620 -21.56 -16.38 27.45
N PRO A 621 -21.72 -17.67 27.10
CA PRO A 621 -21.05 -18.25 25.94
C PRO A 621 -21.79 -17.98 24.62
N TRP A 622 -21.02 -17.65 23.58
CA TRP A 622 -21.52 -17.53 22.20
C TRP A 622 -22.03 -18.85 21.64
N ALA A 623 -21.23 -19.91 21.76
CA ALA A 623 -21.48 -21.24 21.20
C ALA A 623 -20.65 -22.32 21.92
N GLY A 624 -20.93 -23.59 21.63
CA GLY A 624 -20.11 -24.75 22.02
C GLY A 624 -20.31 -25.26 23.45
N ALA A 625 -20.39 -24.37 24.45
CA ALA A 625 -20.63 -24.77 25.84
C ALA A 625 -22.06 -25.31 26.04
N ARG A 626 -22.24 -26.24 26.99
CA ARG A 626 -23.57 -26.76 27.37
C ARG A 626 -24.41 -25.59 27.90
N GLY A 627 -25.56 -25.36 27.28
CA GLY A 627 -26.43 -24.23 27.61
C GLY A 627 -26.14 -22.93 26.86
N ALA A 628 -25.16 -22.90 25.94
CA ALA A 628 -24.88 -21.72 25.11
C ALA A 628 -26.07 -21.30 24.25
N PHE A 629 -26.35 -19.99 24.22
CA PHE A 629 -27.50 -19.41 23.54
C PHE A 629 -27.17 -18.14 22.75
N GLY A 630 -25.94 -17.63 22.81
CA GLY A 630 -25.55 -16.38 22.15
C GLY A 630 -25.77 -16.39 20.63
N LYS A 631 -25.40 -17.47 19.92
CA LYS A 631 -25.63 -17.58 18.47
C LYS A 631 -27.13 -17.61 18.10
N ALA A 632 -27.99 -18.09 19.00
CA ALA A 632 -29.43 -18.09 18.76
C ALA A 632 -30.05 -16.72 18.99
N TRP A 633 -29.58 -15.98 20.00
CA TRP A 633 -29.97 -14.59 20.24
C TRP A 633 -29.44 -13.63 19.17
N LEU A 634 -28.23 -13.83 18.68
CA LEU A 634 -27.69 -13.09 17.54
C LEU A 634 -28.60 -13.18 16.32
N ARG A 635 -29.10 -14.38 16.00
CA ARG A 635 -30.06 -14.59 14.89
C ARG A 635 -31.41 -13.91 15.11
N ALA A 636 -31.77 -13.65 16.37
CA ALA A 636 -32.93 -12.87 16.73
C ALA A 636 -32.65 -11.35 16.77
N GLY A 637 -31.42 -10.92 16.46
CA GLY A 637 -31.00 -9.51 16.48
C GLY A 637 -30.70 -8.97 17.88
N VAL A 638 -30.32 -9.83 18.84
CA VAL A 638 -29.95 -9.42 20.20
C VAL A 638 -28.54 -9.95 20.54
N ALA A 639 -27.56 -9.06 20.58
CA ALA A 639 -26.15 -9.40 20.70
C ALA A 639 -25.31 -8.39 21.51
N ILE A 640 -25.70 -7.12 21.54
CA ILE A 640 -25.01 -6.03 22.25
C ILE A 640 -25.94 -5.32 23.25
N ILE A 641 -25.41 -4.48 24.14
CA ILE A 641 -26.20 -3.73 25.12
C ILE A 641 -27.22 -2.82 24.43
N ALA A 642 -26.87 -2.21 23.29
CA ALA A 642 -27.78 -1.36 22.52
C ALA A 642 -29.09 -2.06 22.14
N ASP A 643 -29.06 -3.37 21.91
CA ASP A 643 -30.25 -4.15 21.54
C ASP A 643 -31.24 -4.32 22.71
N LEU A 644 -30.78 -4.10 23.95
CA LEU A 644 -31.62 -4.17 25.15
C LEU A 644 -32.06 -2.79 25.65
N TRP A 645 -31.42 -1.72 25.19
CA TRP A 645 -31.55 -0.37 25.73
C TRP A 645 -32.41 0.52 24.82
N ASP A 646 -33.23 1.38 25.41
CA ASP A 646 -34.01 2.40 24.70
C ASP A 646 -33.34 3.76 24.86
N LEU A 647 -32.84 4.31 23.75
CA LEU A 647 -32.15 5.61 23.69
C LEU A 647 -33.09 6.80 23.93
N GLN A 648 -34.40 6.64 23.74
CA GLN A 648 -35.38 7.71 23.94
C GLN A 648 -35.68 7.88 25.43
N THR A 649 -35.96 6.78 26.12
CA THR A 649 -36.30 6.77 27.55
C THR A 649 -35.07 6.72 28.46
N ASN A 650 -33.90 6.35 27.91
CA ASN A 650 -32.68 6.01 28.66
C ASN A 650 -32.94 4.92 29.73
N GLU A 651 -33.76 3.93 29.38
CA GLU A 651 -34.07 2.78 30.21
C GLU A 651 -34.05 1.49 29.36
N TRP A 652 -34.29 0.35 30.00
CA TRP A 652 -34.50 -0.90 29.28
C TRP A 652 -35.67 -0.80 28.30
N GLN A 653 -35.52 -1.41 27.13
CA GLN A 653 -36.65 -1.64 26.23
C GLN A 653 -37.74 -2.45 26.94
N GLN A 654 -38.98 -2.29 26.48
CA GLN A 654 -40.11 -3.03 27.04
C GLN A 654 -39.87 -4.53 26.97
N GLU A 655 -39.94 -5.22 28.11
CA GLU A 655 -39.67 -6.65 28.22
C GLU A 655 -40.54 -7.47 27.24
N SER A 656 -41.81 -7.10 27.08
CA SER A 656 -42.73 -7.74 26.12
C SER A 656 -42.24 -7.68 24.68
N ALA A 657 -41.61 -6.57 24.27
CA ALA A 657 -41.03 -6.41 22.94
C ALA A 657 -39.78 -7.29 22.76
N LEU A 658 -38.87 -7.29 23.74
CA LEU A 658 -37.68 -8.14 23.72
C LEU A 658 -38.02 -9.63 23.72
N LEU A 659 -39.00 -10.06 24.52
CA LEU A 659 -39.46 -11.45 24.56
C LEU A 659 -40.16 -11.88 23.27
N LYS A 660 -40.79 -10.93 22.56
CA LYS A 660 -41.36 -11.14 21.22
C LYS A 660 -40.25 -11.24 20.16
N GLN A 661 -39.20 -10.44 20.25
CA GLN A 661 -38.03 -10.55 19.37
C GLN A 661 -37.30 -11.89 19.57
N LEU A 662 -37.17 -12.33 20.81
CA LEU A 662 -36.58 -13.61 21.20
C LEU A 662 -37.56 -14.80 21.07
N ASP A 663 -38.53 -14.74 20.15
CA ASP A 663 -39.51 -15.81 20.06
C ASP A 663 -38.88 -17.16 19.64
N GLY A 664 -39.43 -18.25 20.17
CA GLY A 664 -38.86 -19.60 20.02
C GLY A 664 -37.57 -19.87 20.80
N GLN A 665 -37.01 -18.90 21.54
CA GLN A 665 -35.81 -19.11 22.36
C GLN A 665 -36.15 -19.74 23.72
N THR A 666 -35.36 -20.72 24.14
CA THR A 666 -35.54 -21.43 25.43
C THR A 666 -35.16 -20.55 26.62
N HIS A 667 -35.93 -20.61 27.71
CA HIS A 667 -35.70 -19.84 28.94
C HIS A 667 -35.45 -18.33 28.72
N LYS A 668 -36.02 -17.76 27.65
CA LYS A 668 -35.75 -16.39 27.20
C LYS A 668 -35.92 -15.33 28.30
N GLN A 669 -36.99 -15.43 29.09
CA GLN A 669 -37.27 -14.51 30.18
C GLN A 669 -36.23 -14.60 31.30
N GLN A 670 -35.92 -15.81 31.77
CA GLN A 670 -34.90 -16.02 32.81
C GLN A 670 -33.51 -15.53 32.34
N ARG A 671 -33.13 -15.85 31.10
CA ARG A 671 -31.84 -15.44 30.51
C ARG A 671 -31.73 -13.93 30.32
N LEU A 672 -32.83 -13.27 29.93
CA LEU A 672 -32.87 -11.82 29.82
C LEU A 672 -32.60 -11.14 31.17
N HIS A 673 -33.30 -11.58 32.22
CA HIS A 673 -33.08 -11.07 33.57
C HIS A 673 -31.65 -11.33 34.07
N GLN A 674 -31.10 -12.51 33.80
CA GLN A 674 -29.71 -12.84 34.15
C GLN A 674 -28.71 -11.88 33.48
N ILE A 675 -28.88 -11.60 32.18
CA ILE A 675 -28.02 -10.67 31.45
C ILE A 675 -28.18 -9.25 31.99
N GLN A 676 -29.41 -8.77 32.19
CA GLN A 676 -29.66 -7.42 32.72
C GLN A 676 -29.05 -7.23 34.12
N GLN A 677 -29.09 -8.24 34.98
CA GLN A 677 -28.47 -8.22 36.31
C GLN A 677 -26.93 -8.30 36.26
N ALA A 678 -26.39 -8.93 35.21
CA ALA A 678 -24.94 -9.08 35.01
C ALA A 678 -24.27 -7.83 34.42
N ILE A 679 -25.02 -6.92 33.81
CA ILE A 679 -24.47 -5.67 33.26
C ILE A 679 -24.02 -4.76 34.42
N PRO A 680 -22.78 -4.25 34.40
CA PRO A 680 -22.25 -3.42 35.47
C PRO A 680 -23.14 -2.22 35.81
N LYS A 681 -23.39 -1.99 37.11
CA LYS A 681 -24.30 -0.93 37.58
C LYS A 681 -23.79 0.47 37.24
N GLU A 682 -22.48 0.65 37.25
CA GLU A 682 -21.82 1.89 36.83
C GLU A 682 -22.09 2.23 35.36
N TRP A 683 -22.22 1.21 34.49
CA TRP A 683 -22.56 1.43 33.08
C TRP A 683 -24.01 1.88 32.93
N LEU A 684 -24.93 1.24 33.65
CA LEU A 684 -26.35 1.63 33.65
C LEU A 684 -26.55 3.04 34.22
N ALA A 685 -25.82 3.39 35.28
CA ALA A 685 -25.84 4.75 35.83
C ALA A 685 -25.34 5.78 34.82
N ALA A 686 -24.23 5.49 34.12
CA ALA A 686 -23.69 6.36 33.09
C ALA A 686 -24.67 6.54 31.91
N LEU A 687 -25.31 5.47 31.44
CA LEU A 687 -26.32 5.51 30.38
C LEU A 687 -27.54 6.35 30.77
N ARG A 688 -28.10 6.13 31.97
CA ARG A 688 -29.24 6.91 32.49
C ARG A 688 -28.92 8.40 32.64
N ALA A 689 -27.73 8.70 33.16
CA ALA A 689 -27.27 10.08 33.38
C ALA A 689 -26.74 10.77 32.12
N ARG A 690 -26.67 10.06 30.98
CA ARG A 690 -26.00 10.51 29.74
C ARG A 690 -24.61 11.08 30.02
N GLN A 691 -23.85 10.38 30.87
CA GLN A 691 -22.56 10.85 31.36
C GLN A 691 -21.53 10.98 30.23
N ARG A 692 -20.81 12.11 30.17
CA ARG A 692 -19.63 12.28 29.31
C ARG A 692 -18.37 11.84 30.03
N PHE A 693 -17.42 11.33 29.26
CA PHE A 693 -16.17 10.78 29.78
C PHE A 693 -15.00 11.71 29.45
N ASP A 694 -14.05 11.81 30.38
CA ASP A 694 -12.83 12.56 30.14
C ASP A 694 -11.99 11.79 29.11
N GLY A 695 -11.47 12.50 28.09
CA GLY A 695 -10.79 11.92 26.94
C GLY A 695 -11.70 11.43 25.80
N GLU A 696 -13.03 11.52 25.95
CA GLU A 696 -14.00 11.21 24.89
C GLU A 696 -13.83 12.19 23.72
N TRP A 697 -13.93 11.65 22.50
CA TRP A 697 -13.87 12.43 21.27
C TRP A 697 -15.28 12.75 20.78
N VAL A 698 -15.50 14.02 20.46
CA VAL A 698 -16.81 14.53 20.05
C VAL A 698 -16.71 15.50 18.87
N VAL A 699 -17.82 15.66 18.17
CA VAL A 699 -18.04 16.73 17.19
C VAL A 699 -19.34 17.45 17.50
N LEU A 700 -19.50 18.67 17.02
CA LEU A 700 -20.78 19.38 17.11
C LEU A 700 -21.84 18.61 16.32
N SER A 701 -23.02 18.44 16.90
CA SER A 701 -24.14 17.72 16.29
C SER A 701 -24.64 18.36 14.98
N THR A 702 -24.34 19.65 14.76
CA THR A 702 -24.66 20.38 13.53
C THR A 702 -23.60 20.24 12.44
N ASP A 703 -22.40 19.75 12.78
CA ASP A 703 -21.31 19.58 11.82
C ASP A 703 -21.38 18.19 11.17
N ASN A 704 -21.97 18.15 9.98
CA ASN A 704 -22.03 16.94 9.15
C ASN A 704 -20.69 16.63 8.47
N SER A 705 -19.81 17.63 8.30
CA SER A 705 -18.50 17.43 7.66
C SER A 705 -17.50 16.78 8.61
N ALA A 706 -17.69 16.97 9.92
CA ALA A 706 -16.80 16.51 10.98
C ALA A 706 -15.32 16.84 10.66
N ARG A 707 -15.08 18.03 10.12
CA ARG A 707 -13.74 18.58 9.89
C ARG A 707 -13.10 19.05 11.19
N LEU A 708 -13.90 19.43 12.19
CA LEU A 708 -13.42 19.87 13.49
C LEU A 708 -13.89 18.92 14.59
N LEU A 709 -12.93 18.25 15.22
CA LEU A 709 -13.13 17.32 16.33
C LEU A 709 -12.64 17.94 17.63
N PHE A 710 -13.20 17.47 18.73
CA PHE A 710 -12.89 17.95 20.06
C PHE A 710 -12.60 16.77 20.97
N GLN A 711 -11.51 16.86 21.73
CA GLN A 711 -11.25 15.93 22.83
C GLN A 711 -11.66 16.58 24.15
N ILE A 712 -12.53 15.91 24.91
CA ILE A 712 -12.97 16.40 26.22
C ILE A 712 -11.81 16.29 27.21
N THR A 713 -11.40 17.40 27.81
CA THR A 713 -10.34 17.44 28.83
C THR A 713 -10.88 17.63 30.24
N ALA A 714 -11.99 18.35 30.39
CA ALA A 714 -12.66 18.54 31.67
C ALA A 714 -14.15 18.87 31.49
N ARG A 715 -14.90 18.79 32.59
CA ARG A 715 -16.32 19.14 32.67
C ARG A 715 -16.50 20.32 33.62
N VAL A 716 -17.29 21.31 33.23
CA VAL A 716 -17.58 22.49 34.06
C VAL A 716 -19.10 22.60 34.27
N GLY A 717 -19.53 22.33 35.50
CA GLY A 717 -20.95 22.21 35.83
C GLY A 717 -21.62 21.06 35.06
N GLU A 718 -22.93 21.15 34.85
CA GLU A 718 -23.69 20.12 34.11
C GLU A 718 -23.80 20.40 32.60
N SER A 719 -23.50 21.63 32.16
CA SER A 719 -23.84 22.14 30.83
C SER A 719 -22.65 22.29 29.87
N TRP A 720 -21.42 22.43 30.39
CA TRP A 720 -20.24 22.78 29.58
C TRP A 720 -19.13 21.75 29.65
N LEU A 721 -18.47 21.53 28.51
CA LEU A 721 -17.31 20.69 28.35
C LEU A 721 -16.12 21.55 27.94
N VAL A 722 -14.99 21.39 28.61
CA VAL A 722 -13.71 21.97 28.19
C VAL A 722 -13.07 21.01 27.21
N VAL A 723 -12.63 21.55 26.07
CA VAL A 723 -12.14 20.75 24.94
C VAL A 723 -10.86 21.30 24.33
N GLU A 724 -10.05 20.38 23.83
CA GLU A 724 -8.97 20.65 22.88
C GLU A 724 -9.48 20.39 21.46
N ALA A 725 -9.19 21.29 20.52
CA ALA A 725 -9.68 21.24 19.16
C ALA A 725 -8.66 20.64 18.19
N TRP A 726 -9.18 19.85 17.25
CA TRP A 726 -8.39 19.07 16.30
C TRP A 726 -9.04 19.13 14.92
N GLU A 727 -8.26 19.48 13.92
CA GLU A 727 -8.68 19.49 12.53
C GLU A 727 -8.45 18.11 11.91
N ASN A 728 -9.47 17.60 11.24
CA ASN A 728 -9.45 16.33 10.52
C ASN A 728 -9.25 16.61 9.03
N PRO A 729 -8.06 16.32 8.47
CA PRO A 729 -7.84 16.54 7.05
C PRO A 729 -8.73 15.62 6.20
N PRO A 730 -9.16 16.05 5.01
CA PRO A 730 -9.99 15.26 4.13
C PRO A 730 -9.31 13.94 3.75
N SER A 731 -10.09 12.85 3.70
CA SER A 731 -9.57 11.53 3.36
C SER A 731 -10.67 10.59 2.89
N ASP A 732 -10.35 9.79 1.86
CA ASP A 732 -11.23 8.72 1.36
C ASP A 732 -11.04 7.40 2.13
N THR A 733 -9.96 7.28 2.92
CA THR A 733 -9.69 6.08 3.71
C THR A 733 -10.43 6.14 5.05
N ALA A 734 -10.94 4.98 5.49
CA ALA A 734 -11.67 4.90 6.76
C ALA A 734 -10.83 5.33 7.97
N LEU A 735 -9.50 5.15 7.89
CA LEU A 735 -8.51 5.79 8.74
C LEU A 735 -7.81 6.87 7.92
N GLY A 736 -8.15 8.13 8.18
CA GLY A 736 -7.53 9.27 7.51
C GLY A 736 -6.09 9.56 8.00
N PRO A 737 -5.47 10.64 7.51
CA PRO A 737 -4.20 11.13 8.05
C PRO A 737 -4.36 11.51 9.54
N PRO A 738 -3.25 11.73 10.27
CA PRO A 738 -3.30 12.19 11.65
C PRO A 738 -4.07 13.51 11.77
N LEU A 739 -4.88 13.63 12.83
CA LEU A 739 -5.52 14.87 13.23
C LEU A 739 -4.46 15.94 13.55
N VAL A 740 -4.75 17.18 13.17
CA VAL A 740 -3.88 18.33 13.40
C VAL A 740 -4.42 19.13 14.57
N CYS A 741 -3.62 19.33 15.61
CA CYS A 741 -4.03 20.14 16.77
C CYS A 741 -4.25 21.60 16.33
N SER A 742 -5.37 22.20 16.76
CA SER A 742 -5.73 23.59 16.46
C SER A 742 -5.98 24.37 17.76
N PRO A 743 -4.92 24.73 18.52
CA PRO A 743 -5.07 25.35 19.85
C PRO A 743 -5.84 26.68 19.84
N SER A 744 -5.82 27.37 18.69
CA SER A 744 -6.60 28.60 18.49
C SER A 744 -8.12 28.42 18.59
N ARG A 745 -8.59 27.17 18.50
CA ARG A 745 -10.01 26.78 18.56
C ARG A 745 -10.35 26.00 19.83
N ASP A 746 -9.42 25.90 20.78
CA ASP A 746 -9.70 25.32 22.09
C ASP A 746 -10.74 26.16 22.83
N GLY A 747 -11.48 25.52 23.74
CA GLY A 747 -12.46 26.25 24.52
C GLY A 747 -13.56 25.38 25.12
N TRP A 748 -14.78 25.90 25.05
CA TRP A 748 -15.93 25.37 25.75
C TRP A 748 -17.02 25.01 24.74
N VAL A 749 -17.52 23.77 24.80
CA VAL A 749 -18.64 23.33 23.97
C VAL A 749 -19.82 22.91 24.85
N PRO A 750 -21.08 23.19 24.43
CA PRO A 750 -22.25 22.74 25.18
C PRO A 750 -22.38 21.21 25.15
N ARG A 751 -22.60 20.60 26.31
CA ARG A 751 -22.72 19.13 26.47
C ARG A 751 -23.78 18.50 25.58
N ASP A 752 -24.90 19.19 25.37
CA ASP A 752 -26.06 18.67 24.64
C ASP A 752 -25.97 18.88 23.12
N LEU A 753 -25.02 19.69 22.65
CA LEU A 753 -24.82 19.97 21.22
C LEU A 753 -23.67 19.17 20.60
N VAL A 754 -23.20 18.14 21.28
CA VAL A 754 -22.12 17.28 20.79
C VAL A 754 -22.54 15.82 20.65
N ARG A 755 -21.95 15.13 19.68
CA ARG A 755 -22.06 13.67 19.48
C ARG A 755 -20.69 13.02 19.53
N SER A 756 -20.63 11.79 20.02
CA SER A 756 -19.39 11.02 20.09
C SER A 756 -18.92 10.61 18.69
N VAL A 757 -17.60 10.52 18.52
CA VAL A 757 -16.94 10.03 17.30
C VAL A 757 -15.83 9.04 17.66
N SER A 758 -15.54 8.10 16.77
CA SER A 758 -14.45 7.14 16.96
C SER A 758 -13.12 7.76 16.55
N VAL A 759 -12.14 7.71 17.45
CA VAL A 759 -10.78 8.16 17.19
C VAL A 759 -9.82 7.13 17.77
N VAL A 760 -8.88 6.65 16.93
CA VAL A 760 -7.81 5.76 17.35
C VAL A 760 -6.52 6.53 17.58
N THR A 761 -5.71 6.05 18.53
CA THR A 761 -4.47 6.73 18.92
C THR A 761 -3.27 5.83 18.73
N ASP A 762 -2.20 6.40 18.18
CA ASP A 762 -0.94 5.71 17.99
C ASP A 762 -0.19 5.49 19.31
N ARG A 763 0.20 4.23 19.58
CA ARG A 763 0.88 3.83 20.84
C ARG A 763 2.40 3.59 20.68
N ARG A 764 3.00 3.72 19.50
CA ARG A 764 4.42 3.37 19.24
C ARG A 764 5.33 4.54 18.89
N GLY A 765 6.36 4.76 19.72
CA GLY A 765 7.70 5.23 19.30
C GLY A 765 7.82 6.60 18.61
N LEU A 766 6.72 7.35 18.48
CA LEU A 766 6.72 8.73 18.01
C LEU A 766 6.87 9.69 19.19
N ALA A 767 7.57 10.81 18.99
CA ALA A 767 7.75 11.85 20.00
C ALA A 767 6.44 12.56 20.38
N ARG A 768 5.38 12.40 19.57
CA ARG A 768 4.02 12.90 19.81
C ARG A 768 2.99 11.80 19.51
N ARG A 769 1.92 11.76 20.31
CA ARG A 769 0.75 10.91 20.02
C ARG A 769 0.07 11.43 18.76
N ALA A 770 -0.21 10.54 17.82
CA ALA A 770 -1.01 10.83 16.63
C ALA A 770 -2.41 10.24 16.83
N HIS A 771 -3.43 10.98 16.42
CA HIS A 771 -4.84 10.60 16.51
C HIS A 771 -5.41 10.48 15.11
N HIS A 772 -6.28 9.50 14.86
CA HIS A 772 -6.91 9.31 13.56
C HIS A 772 -8.42 9.15 13.75
N ALA A 773 -9.21 9.97 13.07
CA ALA A 773 -10.65 9.78 13.02
C ALA A 773 -10.99 8.48 12.26
N PHE A 774 -12.02 7.79 12.73
CA PHE A 774 -12.54 6.59 12.09
C PHE A 774 -14.02 6.75 11.77
N ARG A 775 -14.36 6.81 10.48
CA ARG A 775 -15.74 6.91 9.97
C ARG A 775 -16.60 7.92 10.74
N GLN A 776 -16.08 9.14 10.92
CA GLN A 776 -16.62 10.17 11.80
C GLN A 776 -18.06 10.62 11.48
N GLU A 777 -18.59 10.29 10.30
CA GLU A 777 -19.99 10.54 9.91
C GLU A 777 -20.98 9.75 10.78
N LYS A 778 -20.56 8.59 11.30
CA LYS A 778 -21.37 7.74 12.16
C LYS A 778 -20.97 7.94 13.63
N ARG A 779 -21.95 7.78 14.52
CA ARG A 779 -21.67 7.64 15.95
C ARG A 779 -21.00 6.28 16.20
N PRO A 780 -20.10 6.15 17.20
CA PRO A 780 -19.53 4.86 17.57
C PRO A 780 -20.59 3.76 17.70
N ALA A 781 -21.75 4.04 18.31
CA ALA A 781 -22.84 3.06 18.46
C ALA A 781 -23.42 2.54 17.13
N GLN A 782 -23.29 3.29 16.04
CA GLN A 782 -23.77 2.94 14.70
C GLN A 782 -22.70 2.24 13.84
N LEU A 783 -21.46 2.17 14.32
CA LEU A 783 -20.41 1.45 13.63
C LEU A 783 -20.63 -0.05 13.81
N ALA A 784 -20.48 -0.84 12.75
CA ALA A 784 -20.43 -2.29 12.90
C ALA A 784 -19.22 -2.75 13.75
N LEU A 785 -18.18 -1.91 13.79
CA LEU A 785 -16.98 -2.06 14.60
C LEU A 785 -16.42 -0.68 14.92
N ASP A 786 -16.16 -0.39 16.20
CA ASP A 786 -15.30 0.71 16.62
C ASP A 786 -13.89 0.18 16.95
N PRO A 787 -12.84 0.52 16.19
CA PRO A 787 -11.49 0.00 16.41
C PRO A 787 -10.87 0.48 17.73
N ALA A 788 -11.37 1.57 18.33
CA ALA A 788 -10.91 2.04 19.62
C ALA A 788 -11.33 1.12 20.78
N MET A 789 -12.34 0.27 20.59
CA MET A 789 -12.79 -0.71 21.57
C MET A 789 -11.95 -1.99 21.60
N TRP A 790 -11.08 -2.21 20.61
CA TRP A 790 -10.39 -3.48 20.44
C TRP A 790 -8.88 -3.30 20.33
N GLN A 791 -8.16 -4.17 21.02
CA GLN A 791 -6.72 -4.28 20.88
C GLN A 791 -6.30 -5.68 20.44
N TRP A 792 -5.14 -5.75 19.80
CA TRP A 792 -4.51 -6.99 19.42
C TRP A 792 -3.84 -7.62 20.64
N ARG A 793 -4.36 -8.78 21.03
CA ARG A 793 -3.94 -9.53 22.20
C ARG A 793 -2.45 -9.90 22.14
N LYS A 794 -1.73 -9.68 23.24
CA LYS A 794 -0.37 -10.18 23.42
C LYS A 794 -0.32 -11.72 23.44
N GLN A 795 0.44 -12.29 22.51
CA GLN A 795 0.64 -13.74 22.41
C GLN A 795 1.87 -14.11 21.56
N GLY A 796 2.36 -15.34 21.69
CA GLY A 796 3.53 -15.81 20.96
C GLY A 796 4.80 -15.01 21.31
N LEU A 797 5.50 -14.51 20.28
CA LEU A 797 6.67 -13.62 20.39
C LEU A 797 6.32 -12.13 20.43
N GLN A 798 5.03 -11.80 20.35
CA GLN A 798 4.56 -10.43 20.47
C GLN A 798 4.54 -10.07 21.97
N CYS A 799 5.12 -8.92 22.34
CA CYS A 799 5.38 -8.59 23.75
C CYS A 799 4.52 -7.46 24.32
N HIS A 800 3.75 -6.74 23.51
CA HIS A 800 3.03 -5.51 23.89
C HIS A 800 1.67 -5.48 23.21
N ASP A 801 0.61 -5.09 23.90
CA ASP A 801 -0.67 -4.88 23.24
C ASP A 801 -0.58 -3.76 22.21
N LEU A 802 -1.37 -3.89 21.14
CA LEU A 802 -1.34 -2.94 20.03
C LEU A 802 -2.75 -2.55 19.64
N PRO A 803 -2.98 -1.26 19.36
CA PRO A 803 -4.21 -0.83 18.71
C PRO A 803 -4.42 -1.59 17.39
N LEU A 804 -5.68 -1.86 17.06
CA LEU A 804 -6.05 -2.64 15.88
C LEU A 804 -5.44 -2.07 14.59
N HIS A 805 -5.44 -0.74 14.44
CA HIS A 805 -4.93 -0.04 13.26
C HIS A 805 -3.40 -0.10 13.11
N GLN A 806 -2.66 -0.45 14.18
CA GLN A 806 -1.20 -0.58 14.14
C GLN A 806 -0.72 -2.03 13.91
N VAL A 807 -1.65 -2.97 13.70
CA VAL A 807 -1.33 -4.38 13.48
C VAL A 807 -0.78 -4.58 12.06
N SER A 808 0.51 -4.89 11.97
CA SER A 808 1.16 -5.25 10.70
C SER A 808 1.33 -6.76 10.54
N THR A 809 1.62 -7.24 9.32
CA THR A 809 1.95 -8.65 9.07
C THR A 809 3.05 -9.16 10.01
N LYS A 810 4.03 -8.32 10.34
CA LYS A 810 5.13 -8.66 11.25
C LYS A 810 4.63 -8.90 12.68
N VAL A 811 3.62 -8.16 13.12
CA VAL A 811 2.98 -8.36 14.43
C VAL A 811 2.24 -9.70 14.44
N ILE A 812 1.42 -9.95 13.42
CA ILE A 812 0.66 -11.21 13.29
C ILE A 812 1.61 -12.41 13.22
N TYR A 813 2.69 -12.32 12.43
CA TYR A 813 3.71 -13.37 12.35
C TYR A 813 4.31 -13.69 13.73
N ARG A 814 4.63 -12.66 14.52
CA ARG A 814 5.14 -12.83 15.89
C ARG A 814 4.11 -13.47 16.81
N SER A 815 2.83 -13.11 16.68
CA SER A 815 1.74 -13.71 17.45
C SER A 815 1.56 -15.21 17.16
N LEU A 816 1.79 -15.62 15.90
CA LEU A 816 1.75 -17.03 15.49
C LEU A 816 3.01 -17.83 15.88
N THR A 817 4.13 -17.14 16.12
CA THR A 817 5.40 -17.79 16.45
C THR A 817 5.52 -17.99 17.95
N THR A 818 5.81 -19.21 18.39
CA THR A 818 6.03 -19.52 19.81
C THR A 818 7.48 -19.18 20.26
N PRO A 819 7.67 -18.72 21.50
CA PRO A 819 9.00 -18.56 22.08
C PRO A 819 9.76 -19.88 22.13
N TYR A 820 11.04 -19.84 21.74
CA TYR A 820 11.95 -20.96 21.93
C TYR A 820 12.54 -20.87 23.34
N ARG A 821 12.09 -21.75 24.26
CA ARG A 821 12.72 -21.95 25.57
C ARG A 821 13.82 -23.00 25.42
N ILE A 822 14.99 -22.69 25.99
CA ILE A 822 16.02 -23.69 26.25
C ILE A 822 15.69 -24.14 27.66
N ASP A 823 15.14 -25.35 27.80
CA ASP A 823 15.03 -25.98 29.11
C ASP A 823 16.41 -26.43 29.58
#